data_AF-A0AAN7H7A3-F1
#
_entry.id   AF-A0AAN7H7A3-F1
#
_cell.length_a   1.000
_cell.length_b   1.000
_cell.length_c   1.000
_cell.angle_alpha   90.00
_cell.angle_beta   90.00
_cell.angle_gamma   90.00
#
_symmetry.space_group_name_H-M   'P 1'
#
loop_
_entity.id
_entity.type
_entity.pdbx_description
1 polymer ?
#
loop_
_entity_poly.entity_id
_entity_poly.type
_entity_poly.pdbx_seq_one_letter_code
_entity_poly.pdbx_strand_id
1 'polypeptide(L)'
;MPPSKHLLIAGQAAPNLFRFESIATPGLETRPPHSEWFRGGVGLLTHLLEGSARRAGVRMYSPDFHTRSELIPSSLIELSQRHDSDAYAVALVRELNLDTELWMPRSLPPPGSKDDRTVYVFHDGENHFDGVGDASKDALKLFEQGWPSYFIYHMSRPLCEGAVWEKVRPRASGIDRFDPDCLVVIVQAEDLRAAGIELSHGLSWEKTCEDFVKNIGAVGSLVTLVTCPHLIVVFGCDGLIYHRGLDVLKPVLFFHPLPNEHVNYVPGFMEAFIAGFARTLMESAEVLGYEDCIKAGFRAGRRLGRKGLLPEKPVYDALAIMTEGTSEDALIRFDIPSDDIGKGEQNWSLLDSVVAEYGEVARRIVLEGISKIGIPLARINRLILFDRRQIQQFQVLISDLEEYLAVPQMKPLSIALFGPRGCGKTFAAQQVTELAAGGRKVKPLSFDLCEFTRLEDLVEAFHQIRDCSLGGYVTLAYFKNFDAALLGSPFGWLPHLLPAMANGRFFDGAISRPVGPALLFFGTSATKSFAAFHGLAETSPSQVNIRAMQDFITSLHGYVDMAGFNRGGLGDRLYLLQRAVVLRALLEERAPGLKSGDGINIDEMVLRGLLLVPEYSRGIRSLESVLAMSRLNHARHFSRSALPSKSQLQLHVDYGEFKKAMSGRILPTEVRDLLAEQLHNTYCRHIRERERAKPGNESKTDKEIDEENWLTPWSQLKEDFKDSNKDHADAIPSTLRIVDCFLAERKEGREPVEEFTSEEIEKMAKQEKARWNSERLQRQWRTGPRSGKDKTTPYLVPWEDLEEPIKDIDRAMVRSYTKILPPNYAIYRLRFRA
;
A
#
# COMPACT_ATOMS: atom_id res chain seq x y z
N MET A 1 -17.43 -11.85 43.64
CA MET A 1 -16.28 -10.94 43.48
C MET A 1 -16.07 -10.75 41.99
N PRO A 2 -15.66 -9.56 41.51
CA PRO A 2 -15.27 -9.42 40.10
C PRO A 2 -14.11 -10.38 39.79
N PRO A 3 -14.07 -10.98 38.59
CA PRO A 3 -13.01 -11.91 38.21
C PRO A 3 -11.65 -11.23 38.28
N SER A 4 -10.67 -11.88 38.90
CA SER A 4 -9.33 -11.31 39.04
C SER A 4 -8.51 -11.55 37.77
N LYS A 5 -7.72 -10.55 37.37
CA LYS A 5 -6.87 -10.61 36.18
C LYS A 5 -5.41 -10.73 36.60
N HIS A 6 -4.72 -11.75 36.09
CA HIS A 6 -3.31 -12.02 36.40
C HIS A 6 -2.49 -12.12 35.13
N LEU A 7 -1.32 -11.46 35.12
CA LEU A 7 -0.35 -11.51 34.02
C LEU A 7 0.97 -12.06 34.55
N LEU A 8 1.45 -13.15 33.98
CA LEU A 8 2.74 -13.73 34.30
C LEU A 8 3.70 -13.52 33.12
N ILE A 9 4.91 -13.03 33.42
CA ILE A 9 5.96 -12.83 32.41
C ILE A 9 7.17 -13.68 32.82
N ALA A 10 7.63 -14.53 31.90
CA ALA A 10 8.82 -15.37 32.05
C ALA A 10 9.56 -15.47 30.70
N GLY A 11 10.85 -15.78 30.73
CA GLY A 11 11.64 -15.87 29.50
C GLY A 11 13.03 -15.27 29.63
N GLN A 12 13.70 -15.10 28.50
CA GLN A 12 15.06 -14.55 28.48
C GLN A 12 15.07 -13.04 28.71
N ALA A 13 16.03 -12.58 29.50
CA ALA A 13 16.31 -11.16 29.67
C ALA A 13 17.77 -10.90 29.32
N ALA A 14 18.00 -9.94 28.44
CA ALA A 14 19.32 -9.56 28.00
C ALA A 14 19.68 -8.18 28.59
N PRO A 15 20.65 -8.06 29.53
CA PRO A 15 21.30 -6.78 29.79
C PRO A 15 22.13 -6.36 28.57
N ASN A 16 21.60 -5.42 27.79
CA ASN A 16 22.20 -4.91 26.57
C ASN A 16 23.09 -3.70 26.91
N LEU A 17 24.30 -3.65 26.33
CA LEU A 17 25.14 -2.45 26.35
C LEU A 17 25.05 -1.76 24.99
N PHE A 18 24.39 -0.61 24.94
CA PHE A 18 24.36 0.23 23.75
C PHE A 18 25.63 1.07 23.66
N ARG A 19 26.17 1.22 22.46
CA ARG A 19 27.27 2.16 22.16
C ARG A 19 26.81 3.14 21.07
N PHE A 20 26.86 4.43 21.38
CA PHE A 20 26.58 5.52 20.44
C PHE A 20 27.89 6.21 20.02
N GLU A 21 28.07 6.48 18.73
CA GLU A 21 29.12 7.40 18.28
C GLU A 21 28.76 8.84 18.65
N SER A 22 29.65 9.54 19.37
CA SER A 22 29.47 10.96 19.71
C SER A 22 29.62 11.81 18.45
N ILE A 23 28.75 12.81 18.27
CA ILE A 23 28.84 13.83 17.22
C ILE A 23 30.27 14.41 17.19
N ALA A 24 31.01 14.14 16.12
CA ALA A 24 32.24 14.85 15.83
C ALA A 24 31.87 16.26 15.36
N THR A 25 31.94 17.25 16.27
CA THR A 25 31.96 18.65 15.85
C THR A 25 33.34 18.92 15.25
N PRO A 26 33.47 19.44 14.01
CA PRO A 26 34.78 19.70 13.43
C PRO A 26 35.52 20.72 14.30
N GLY A 27 36.59 20.28 15.00
CA GLY A 27 37.46 21.15 15.78
C GLY A 27 37.45 20.97 17.32
N LEU A 28 36.68 20.04 17.89
CA LEU A 28 36.82 19.64 19.29
C LEU A 28 37.25 18.18 19.41
N GLU A 29 38.18 17.91 20.33
CA GLU A 29 38.72 16.59 20.65
C GLU A 29 37.60 15.55 20.81
N THR A 30 37.85 14.35 20.26
CA THR A 30 36.98 13.18 20.27
C THR A 30 36.46 12.90 21.69
N ARG A 31 35.17 13.16 21.95
CA ARG A 31 34.50 12.61 23.14
C ARG A 31 34.44 11.09 23.02
N PRO A 32 34.65 10.33 24.11
CA PRO A 32 34.47 8.89 24.08
C PRO A 32 33.01 8.54 23.72
N PRO A 33 32.76 7.42 23.03
CA PRO A 33 31.40 6.97 22.69
C PRO A 33 30.58 6.80 23.97
N HIS A 34 29.33 7.26 23.95
CA HIS A 34 28.41 7.06 25.08
C HIS A 34 28.03 5.57 25.14
N SER A 35 28.22 4.95 26.30
CA SER A 35 27.79 3.56 26.54
C SER A 35 26.77 3.49 27.67
N GLU A 36 25.68 2.76 27.43
CA GLU A 36 24.56 2.70 28.37
C GLU A 36 23.95 1.31 28.49
N TRP A 37 23.62 0.93 29.72
CA TRP A 37 23.02 -0.35 30.07
C TRP A 37 21.50 -0.29 29.99
N PHE A 38 20.92 -1.23 29.26
CA PHE A 38 19.47 -1.41 29.15
C PHE A 38 19.08 -2.88 29.32
N ARG A 39 17.80 -3.16 29.59
CA ARG A 39 17.28 -4.53 29.70
C ARG A 39 16.33 -4.84 28.56
N GLY A 40 16.76 -5.65 27.60
CA GLY A 40 15.92 -6.24 26.56
C GLY A 40 15.11 -7.45 27.05
N GLY A 41 14.34 -8.06 26.15
CA GLY A 41 13.54 -9.26 26.42
C GLY A 41 12.48 -9.03 27.50
N VAL A 42 12.37 -9.96 28.46
CA VAL A 42 11.34 -9.86 29.51
C VAL A 42 11.48 -8.63 30.43
N GLY A 43 12.67 -8.03 30.49
CA GLY A 43 12.90 -6.76 31.19
C GLY A 43 12.16 -5.60 30.54
N LEU A 44 12.26 -5.48 29.21
CA LEU A 44 11.55 -4.47 28.43
C LEU A 44 10.04 -4.74 28.44
N LEU A 45 9.61 -6.00 28.27
CA LEU A 45 8.20 -6.38 28.36
C LEU A 45 7.57 -5.94 29.68
N THR A 46 8.26 -6.19 30.80
CA THR A 46 7.80 -5.78 32.13
C THR A 46 7.65 -4.26 32.21
N HIS A 47 8.64 -3.51 31.71
CA HIS A 47 8.62 -2.04 31.71
C HIS A 47 7.46 -1.47 30.87
N LEU A 48 7.19 -2.02 29.69
CA LEU A 48 6.10 -1.58 28.81
C LEU A 48 4.72 -1.88 29.41
N LEU A 49 4.56 -3.04 30.05
CA LEU A 49 3.27 -3.50 30.57
C LEU A 49 2.92 -2.91 31.94
N GLU A 50 3.91 -2.52 32.76
CA GLU A 50 3.70 -2.06 34.13
C GLU A 50 2.68 -0.91 34.24
N GLY A 51 2.80 0.10 33.38
CA GLY A 51 1.89 1.24 33.35
C GLY A 51 0.46 0.89 32.96
N SER A 52 0.29 -0.07 32.04
CA SER A 52 -1.03 -0.50 31.55
C SER A 52 -1.71 -1.47 32.52
N ALA A 53 -0.95 -2.41 33.09
CA ALA A 53 -1.44 -3.38 34.07
C ALA A 53 -2.02 -2.68 35.32
N ARG A 54 -1.35 -1.63 35.81
CA ARG A 54 -1.84 -0.81 36.94
C ARG A 54 -3.18 -0.14 36.65
N ARG A 55 -3.38 0.39 35.43
CA ARG A 55 -4.64 1.05 35.03
C ARG A 55 -5.78 0.05 34.87
N ALA A 56 -5.49 -1.12 34.33
CA ALA A 56 -6.47 -2.17 34.06
C ALA A 56 -6.80 -3.04 35.30
N GLY A 57 -6.20 -2.76 36.46
CA GLY A 57 -6.39 -3.54 37.69
C GLY A 57 -5.83 -4.98 37.59
N VAL A 58 -4.86 -5.20 36.70
CA VAL A 58 -4.23 -6.51 36.49
C VAL A 58 -3.08 -6.68 37.47
N ARG A 59 -3.03 -7.83 38.16
CA ARG A 59 -1.89 -8.19 39.00
C ARG A 59 -0.79 -8.82 38.15
N MET A 60 0.37 -8.17 38.08
CA MET A 60 1.51 -8.60 37.29
C MET A 60 2.53 -9.37 38.14
N TYR A 61 3.00 -10.50 37.62
CA TYR A 61 4.03 -11.36 38.21
C TYR A 61 5.23 -11.38 37.25
N SER A 62 6.23 -10.56 37.56
CA SER A 62 7.45 -10.39 36.75
C SER A 62 8.70 -10.86 37.50
N PRO A 63 9.81 -11.16 36.80
CA PRO A 63 11.08 -11.45 37.44
C PRO A 63 11.60 -10.24 38.25
N ASP A 64 12.35 -10.49 39.33
CA ASP A 64 13.03 -9.41 40.05
C ASP A 64 14.41 -9.18 39.46
N PHE A 65 14.58 -7.99 38.92
CA PHE A 65 15.74 -7.53 38.21
C PHE A 65 16.81 -6.90 39.13
N HIS A 66 16.52 -6.62 40.40
CA HIS A 66 17.36 -5.85 41.32
C HIS A 66 18.59 -6.58 41.90
N THR A 67 18.72 -7.90 41.71
CA THR A 67 19.63 -8.75 42.52
C THR A 67 21.06 -8.99 42.04
N ARG A 68 21.52 -8.49 40.88
CA ARG A 68 22.91 -8.71 40.41
C ARG A 68 23.69 -7.39 40.30
N SER A 69 24.73 -7.21 41.13
CA SER A 69 25.52 -5.98 41.24
C SER A 69 26.62 -5.82 40.17
N GLU A 70 26.81 -6.80 39.29
CA GLU A 70 27.74 -6.75 38.16
C GLU A 70 27.01 -7.31 36.94
N LEU A 71 26.48 -6.43 36.08
CA LEU A 71 25.86 -6.84 34.83
C LEU A 71 26.99 -7.12 33.83
N ILE A 72 27.19 -8.39 33.47
CA ILE A 72 27.94 -8.78 32.26
C ILE A 72 26.97 -8.55 31.10
N PRO A 73 27.39 -7.90 29.99
CA PRO A 73 26.47 -7.65 28.89
C PRO A 73 26.17 -8.98 28.21
N SER A 74 24.89 -9.25 27.99
CA SER A 74 24.44 -10.40 27.20
C SER A 74 24.33 -10.04 25.72
N SER A 75 24.31 -8.75 25.38
CA SER A 75 24.54 -8.31 24.00
C SER A 75 25.22 -6.93 23.96
N LEU A 76 26.03 -6.72 22.93
CA LEU A 76 26.65 -5.45 22.63
C LEU A 76 26.08 -4.92 21.32
N ILE A 77 25.45 -3.76 21.40
CA ILE A 77 24.68 -3.19 20.28
C ILE A 77 25.32 -1.88 19.87
N GLU A 78 25.81 -1.83 18.64
CA GLU A 78 26.35 -0.64 18.00
C GLU A 78 25.29 0.05 17.15
N LEU A 79 25.17 1.35 17.38
CA LEU A 79 24.05 2.17 16.95
C LEU A 79 24.61 3.40 16.22
N SER A 80 24.24 3.58 14.94
CA SER A 80 24.63 4.76 14.16
C SER A 80 23.49 5.75 14.04
N GLN A 81 23.76 7.03 14.27
CA GLN A 81 22.78 8.09 14.09
C GLN A 81 22.61 8.40 12.60
N ARG A 82 21.37 8.36 12.11
CA ARG A 82 21.01 9.00 10.84
C ARG A 82 20.59 10.45 11.10
N HIS A 83 21.12 11.37 10.32
CA HIS A 83 20.66 12.76 10.30
C HIS A 83 19.31 12.83 9.56
N ASP A 84 18.21 12.65 10.29
CA ASP A 84 16.87 13.01 9.81
C ASP A 84 16.11 13.78 10.90
N SER A 85 15.26 14.72 10.50
CA SER A 85 15.13 16.01 11.18
C SER A 85 14.47 16.06 12.56
N ASP A 86 13.83 15.01 13.10
CA ASP A 86 13.10 15.14 14.38
C ASP A 86 13.06 13.88 15.29
N ALA A 87 13.74 12.79 14.93
CA ALA A 87 13.86 11.59 15.77
C ALA A 87 15.30 11.09 15.77
N TYR A 88 15.77 10.54 16.89
CA TYR A 88 17.03 9.78 16.91
C TYR A 88 16.79 8.47 16.15
N ALA A 89 16.83 8.56 14.82
CA ALA A 89 16.78 7.42 13.93
C ALA A 89 18.12 6.71 14.05
N VAL A 90 18.14 5.66 14.85
CA VAL A 90 19.33 4.86 15.07
C VAL A 90 19.22 3.60 14.22
N ALA A 91 20.20 3.37 13.35
CA ALA A 91 20.33 2.11 12.64
C ALA A 91 21.21 1.16 13.45
N LEU A 92 20.75 -0.08 13.61
CA LEU A 92 21.58 -1.16 14.11
C LEU A 92 22.75 -1.36 13.14
N VAL A 93 23.96 -1.06 13.61
CA VAL A 93 25.20 -1.26 12.83
C VAL A 93 25.69 -2.68 13.03
N ARG A 94 25.66 -3.13 14.28
CA ARG A 94 26.16 -4.44 14.67
C ARG A 94 25.54 -4.85 16.00
N GLU A 95 25.17 -6.11 16.10
CA GLU A 95 24.80 -6.76 17.36
C GLU A 95 25.73 -7.95 17.58
N LEU A 96 26.31 -8.03 18.77
CA LEU A 96 27.06 -9.20 19.23
C LEU A 96 26.31 -9.79 20.41
N ASN A 97 25.66 -10.92 20.17
CA ASN A 97 24.94 -11.67 21.19
C ASN A 97 25.92 -12.57 21.99
N LEU A 98 25.77 -12.58 23.32
CA LEU A 98 26.52 -13.32 24.34
C LEU A 98 25.52 -14.16 25.18
N ASP A 99 25.98 -14.96 26.14
CA ASP A 99 25.10 -15.87 26.88
C ASP A 99 23.89 -15.17 27.53
N THR A 100 22.68 -15.67 27.25
CA THR A 100 21.43 -15.19 27.84
C THR A 100 20.99 -16.11 28.96
N GLU A 101 20.46 -15.54 30.04
CA GLU A 101 19.86 -16.31 31.13
C GLU A 101 18.33 -16.27 31.08
N LEU A 102 17.71 -17.36 31.53
CA LEU A 102 16.26 -17.45 31.69
C LEU A 102 15.84 -16.82 33.03
N TRP A 103 14.85 -15.94 33.00
CA TRP A 103 14.29 -15.25 34.16
C TRP A 103 12.86 -15.68 34.43
N MET A 104 12.62 -16.08 35.67
CA MET A 104 11.32 -16.54 36.16
C MET A 104 10.75 -15.57 37.20
N PRO A 105 9.41 -15.43 37.29
CA PRO A 105 8.76 -14.62 38.31
C PRO A 105 8.98 -15.24 39.71
N ARG A 106 9.10 -14.39 40.73
CA ARG A 106 9.34 -14.83 42.12
C ARG A 106 8.12 -15.46 42.79
N SER A 107 6.94 -15.10 42.33
CA SER A 107 5.67 -15.57 42.86
C SER A 107 4.75 -15.97 41.71
N LEU A 108 3.88 -16.92 42.00
CA LEU A 108 2.86 -17.39 41.09
C LEU A 108 1.51 -16.79 41.45
N PRO A 109 0.60 -16.63 40.48
CA PRO A 109 -0.78 -16.36 40.80
C PRO A 109 -1.34 -17.47 41.71
N PRO A 110 -2.21 -17.11 42.67
CA PRO A 110 -2.92 -18.13 43.45
C PRO A 110 -3.70 -19.05 42.49
N PRO A 111 -3.89 -20.34 42.83
CA PRO A 111 -4.70 -21.23 42.01
C PRO A 111 -6.08 -20.62 41.81
N GLY A 112 -6.34 -20.17 40.58
CA GLY A 112 -7.46 -19.31 40.25
C GLY A 112 -8.80 -20.05 40.24
N SER A 113 -9.87 -19.29 40.43
CA SER A 113 -11.22 -19.69 40.03
C SER A 113 -11.27 -19.91 38.51
N LYS A 114 -12.20 -20.75 38.01
CA LYS A 114 -12.46 -20.85 36.55
C LYS A 114 -12.82 -19.50 35.91
N ASP A 115 -13.26 -18.53 36.71
CA ASP A 115 -13.63 -17.18 36.27
C ASP A 115 -12.43 -16.21 36.23
N ASP A 116 -11.27 -16.57 36.79
CA ASP A 116 -10.09 -15.72 36.78
C ASP A 116 -9.40 -15.74 35.40
N ARG A 117 -9.07 -14.56 34.88
CA ARG A 117 -8.36 -14.43 33.60
C ARG A 117 -6.86 -14.41 33.85
N THR A 118 -6.17 -15.46 33.43
CA THR A 118 -4.71 -15.60 33.58
C THR A 118 -4.05 -15.61 32.20
N VAL A 119 -3.11 -14.70 31.97
CA VAL A 119 -2.33 -14.62 30.71
C VAL A 119 -0.87 -14.88 31.05
N TYR A 120 -0.26 -15.90 30.43
CA TYR A 120 1.17 -16.17 30.57
C TYR A 120 1.89 -15.77 29.30
N VAL A 121 2.95 -14.98 29.43
CA VAL A 121 3.85 -14.59 28.35
C VAL A 121 5.18 -15.27 28.58
N PHE A 122 5.57 -16.14 27.66
CA PHE A 122 6.89 -16.75 27.61
C PHE A 122 7.66 -16.19 26.41
N HIS A 123 8.82 -15.59 26.66
CA HIS A 123 9.64 -14.95 25.64
C HIS A 123 11.00 -15.63 25.48
N ASP A 124 11.18 -16.36 24.38
CA ASP A 124 12.51 -16.77 23.93
C ASP A 124 13.22 -15.56 23.32
N GLY A 125 14.49 -15.35 23.69
CA GLY A 125 15.34 -14.36 23.04
C GLY A 125 16.08 -14.97 21.85
N GLU A 126 16.90 -14.16 21.17
CA GLU A 126 17.60 -14.57 19.94
C GLU A 126 18.67 -15.66 20.14
N ASN A 127 19.16 -15.83 21.38
CA ASN A 127 20.09 -16.89 21.73
C ASN A 127 19.32 -18.10 22.25
N HIS A 128 19.46 -19.24 21.57
CA HIS A 128 18.74 -20.45 21.89
C HIS A 128 18.83 -20.81 23.38
N PHE A 129 17.70 -21.21 23.94
CA PHE A 129 17.66 -21.92 25.21
C PHE A 129 17.92 -23.41 24.98
N ASP A 130 19.16 -23.86 25.17
CA ASP A 130 19.58 -25.27 24.99
C ASP A 130 18.83 -26.27 25.89
N GLY A 131 18.00 -25.81 26.84
CA GLY A 131 17.18 -26.67 27.69
C GLY A 131 17.97 -27.50 28.70
N VAL A 132 19.29 -27.29 28.79
CA VAL A 132 20.20 -28.01 29.69
C VAL A 132 20.55 -27.11 30.88
N GLY A 133 19.90 -27.31 32.03
CA GLY A 133 20.22 -26.59 33.26
C GLY A 133 19.09 -26.55 34.28
N ASP A 134 19.35 -25.96 35.45
CA ASP A 134 18.35 -25.83 36.53
C ASP A 134 17.22 -24.84 36.18
N ALA A 135 17.49 -23.85 35.33
CA ALA A 135 16.49 -22.90 34.84
C ALA A 135 15.38 -23.57 34.01
N SER A 136 15.71 -24.60 33.21
CA SER A 136 14.71 -25.38 32.44
C SER A 136 13.80 -26.18 33.36
N LYS A 137 14.33 -26.71 34.45
CA LYS A 137 13.54 -27.42 35.48
C LYS A 137 12.59 -26.46 36.19
N ASP A 138 13.01 -25.24 36.46
CA ASP A 138 12.17 -24.23 37.13
C ASP A 138 11.05 -23.72 36.20
N ALA A 139 11.31 -23.57 34.90
CA ALA A 139 10.27 -23.33 33.90
C ALA A 139 9.25 -24.49 33.83
N LEU A 140 9.73 -25.74 33.81
CA LEU A 140 8.85 -26.91 33.79
C LEU A 140 8.01 -27.05 35.07
N LYS A 141 8.57 -26.74 36.25
CA LYS A 141 7.83 -26.68 37.52
C LYS A 141 6.74 -25.62 37.49
N LEU A 142 6.97 -24.47 36.86
CA LEU A 142 5.96 -23.42 36.68
C LEU A 142 4.72 -23.98 35.97
N PHE A 143 4.93 -24.74 34.89
CA PHE A 143 3.85 -25.35 34.10
C PHE A 143 3.17 -26.54 34.79
N GLU A 144 3.74 -27.05 35.88
CA GLU A 144 3.16 -28.14 36.68
C GLU A 144 2.23 -27.63 37.79
N GLN A 145 2.31 -26.35 38.17
CA GLN A 145 1.56 -25.76 39.29
C GLN A 145 0.21 -25.14 38.90
N GLY A 146 -0.05 -24.91 37.61
CA GLY A 146 -1.33 -24.45 37.09
C GLY A 146 -1.24 -23.89 35.66
N TRP A 147 -2.27 -24.13 34.85
CA TRP A 147 -2.34 -23.66 33.47
C TRP A 147 -3.07 -22.31 33.39
N PRO A 148 -2.59 -21.36 32.56
CA PRO A 148 -3.27 -20.09 32.38
C PRO A 148 -4.57 -20.24 31.60
N SER A 149 -5.32 -19.15 31.44
CA SER A 149 -6.42 -19.03 30.47
C SER A 149 -5.91 -18.75 29.07
N TYR A 150 -4.76 -18.08 28.92
CA TYR A 150 -4.10 -17.79 27.64
C TYR A 150 -2.59 -17.94 27.78
N PHE A 151 -1.96 -18.54 26.77
CA PHE A 151 -0.50 -18.71 26.71
C PHE A 151 0.05 -18.05 25.45
N ILE A 152 0.87 -17.01 25.62
CA ILE A 152 1.57 -16.33 24.53
C ILE A 152 3.02 -16.80 24.56
N TYR A 153 3.44 -17.49 23.49
CA TYR A 153 4.80 -17.96 23.32
C TYR A 153 5.48 -17.23 22.17
N HIS A 154 6.45 -16.37 22.48
CA HIS A 154 7.40 -15.91 21.49
C HIS A 154 8.53 -16.93 21.37
N MET A 155 8.64 -17.56 20.20
CA MET A 155 9.59 -18.63 19.92
C MET A 155 10.66 -18.12 18.96
N SER A 156 11.91 -18.32 19.34
CA SER A 156 13.10 -18.03 18.52
C SER A 156 13.86 -19.33 18.26
N ARG A 157 14.85 -19.29 17.35
CA ARG A 157 15.56 -20.48 16.88
C ARG A 157 16.28 -21.28 17.98
N PRO A 158 16.47 -22.59 17.75
CA PRO A 158 15.71 -23.50 16.88
C PRO A 158 14.22 -23.58 17.22
N LEU A 159 13.42 -23.57 16.16
CA LEU A 159 11.97 -23.65 16.23
C LEU A 159 11.52 -25.10 16.47
N CYS A 160 10.40 -25.27 17.17
CA CYS A 160 9.81 -26.57 17.51
C CYS A 160 10.66 -27.50 18.37
N GLU A 161 11.70 -26.98 19.03
CA GLU A 161 12.60 -27.75 19.88
C GLU A 161 12.52 -27.27 21.34
N GLY A 162 13.09 -28.04 22.26
CA GLY A 162 13.20 -27.68 23.67
C GLY A 162 12.04 -28.15 24.57
N ALA A 163 12.35 -28.22 25.87
CA ALA A 163 11.44 -28.78 26.87
C ALA A 163 10.17 -27.94 27.09
N VAL A 164 10.24 -26.62 26.88
CA VAL A 164 9.10 -25.71 27.00
C VAL A 164 8.10 -26.01 25.88
N TRP A 165 8.54 -26.04 24.62
CA TRP A 165 7.67 -26.36 23.48
C TRP A 165 7.02 -27.73 23.60
N GLU A 166 7.80 -28.75 23.98
CA GLU A 166 7.28 -30.10 24.21
C GLU A 166 6.16 -30.17 25.26
N LYS A 167 6.19 -29.27 26.26
CA LYS A 167 5.19 -29.19 27.32
C LYS A 167 3.93 -28.45 26.87
N VAL A 168 4.05 -27.35 26.13
CA VAL A 168 2.93 -26.46 25.78
C VAL A 168 2.24 -26.79 24.47
N ARG A 169 2.89 -27.52 23.55
CA ARG A 169 2.31 -27.83 22.25
C ARG A 169 1.07 -28.75 22.35
N PRO A 170 0.08 -28.60 21.46
CA PRO A 170 -1.05 -29.53 21.39
C PRO A 170 -0.61 -30.97 21.09
N ARG A 171 -1.23 -31.97 21.72
CA ARG A 171 -0.94 -33.41 21.50
C ARG A 171 -2.22 -34.18 21.19
N ALA A 172 -2.18 -35.06 20.19
CA ALA A 172 -3.33 -35.85 19.74
C ALA A 172 -3.79 -36.95 20.74
N SER A 173 -2.94 -37.31 21.70
CA SER A 173 -3.11 -38.48 22.55
C SER A 173 -2.88 -38.14 24.03
N GLY A 174 -3.88 -37.56 24.69
CA GLY A 174 -4.08 -37.75 26.13
C GLY A 174 -4.22 -36.49 26.98
N ILE A 175 -5.39 -36.39 27.63
CA ILE A 175 -5.75 -35.52 28.76
C ILE A 175 -5.54 -34.03 28.44
N ASP A 176 -6.59 -33.37 27.94
CA ASP A 176 -6.64 -31.92 27.71
C ASP A 176 -6.26 -31.16 28.99
N ARG A 177 -4.99 -30.72 29.06
CA ARG A 177 -4.49 -29.91 30.19
C ARG A 177 -4.81 -28.43 30.01
N PHE A 178 -5.05 -27.99 28.78
CA PHE A 178 -5.37 -26.61 28.40
C PHE A 178 -6.06 -26.57 27.04
N ASP A 179 -6.98 -25.63 26.84
CA ASP A 179 -7.69 -25.43 25.57
C ASP A 179 -6.68 -25.03 24.46
N PRO A 180 -6.55 -25.81 23.37
CA PRO A 180 -5.64 -25.48 22.28
C PRO A 180 -5.87 -24.06 21.72
N ASP A 181 -7.11 -23.58 21.65
CA ASP A 181 -7.45 -22.24 21.14
C ASP A 181 -6.94 -21.10 22.03
N CYS A 182 -6.30 -21.42 23.15
CA CYS A 182 -5.73 -20.44 24.06
C CYS A 182 -4.19 -20.35 23.96
N LEU A 183 -3.56 -21.15 23.08
CA LEU A 183 -2.13 -21.05 22.75
C LEU A 183 -1.90 -20.13 21.55
N VAL A 184 -1.11 -19.08 21.73
CA VAL A 184 -0.68 -18.17 20.67
C VAL A 184 0.84 -18.26 20.52
N VAL A 185 1.31 -18.65 19.35
CA VAL A 185 2.73 -18.71 19.02
C VAL A 185 3.08 -17.56 18.08
N ILE A 186 4.09 -16.77 18.47
CA ILE A 186 4.60 -15.63 17.71
C ILE A 186 6.03 -15.95 17.29
N VAL A 187 6.29 -15.87 15.99
CA VAL A 187 7.62 -16.10 15.40
C VAL A 187 7.98 -14.98 14.44
N GLN A 188 9.27 -14.74 14.26
CA GLN A 188 9.75 -13.86 13.19
C GLN A 188 9.86 -14.64 11.87
N ALA A 189 9.59 -13.96 10.75
CA ALA A 189 9.77 -14.55 9.43
C ALA A 189 11.23 -14.98 9.17
N GLU A 190 12.20 -14.28 9.75
CA GLU A 190 13.63 -14.60 9.60
C GLU A 190 13.99 -15.94 10.26
N ASP A 191 13.35 -16.28 11.39
CA ASP A 191 13.54 -17.57 12.04
C ASP A 191 13.00 -18.73 11.20
N LEU A 192 11.86 -18.52 10.51
CA LEU A 192 11.31 -19.50 9.57
C LEU A 192 12.23 -19.69 8.36
N ARG A 193 12.78 -18.60 7.80
CA ARG A 193 13.76 -18.65 6.70
C ARG A 193 15.00 -19.44 7.07
N ALA A 194 15.57 -19.14 8.24
CA ALA A 194 16.73 -19.84 8.75
C ALA A 194 16.45 -21.31 9.11
N ALA A 195 15.21 -21.66 9.45
CA ALA A 195 14.77 -23.05 9.60
C ALA A 195 14.55 -23.78 8.25
N GLY A 196 14.75 -23.11 7.12
CA GLY A 196 14.68 -23.68 5.78
C GLY A 196 13.36 -23.44 5.02
N ILE A 197 12.43 -22.64 5.56
CA ILE A 197 11.22 -22.24 4.82
C ILE A 197 11.57 -21.14 3.82
N GLU A 198 11.35 -21.40 2.54
CA GLU A 198 11.60 -20.43 1.46
C GLU A 198 10.56 -19.29 1.46
N LEU A 199 10.78 -18.24 2.24
CA LEU A 199 9.97 -17.01 2.25
C LEU A 199 10.73 -15.85 1.60
N SER A 200 10.10 -15.14 0.66
CA SER A 200 10.71 -13.97 0.01
C SER A 200 11.12 -12.85 0.99
N HIS A 201 12.22 -12.16 0.67
CA HIS A 201 12.70 -10.97 1.38
C HIS A 201 12.11 -9.70 0.74
N GLY A 202 10.95 -9.25 1.22
CA GLY A 202 10.45 -7.90 0.91
C GLY A 202 10.08 -7.61 -0.55
N LEU A 203 9.87 -8.64 -1.39
CA LEU A 203 9.56 -8.46 -2.83
C LEU A 203 8.18 -7.84 -3.07
N SER A 204 7.13 -8.47 -2.55
CA SER A 204 5.77 -7.92 -2.48
C SER A 204 4.94 -8.75 -1.48
N TRP A 205 3.84 -8.18 -0.98
CA TRP A 205 2.93 -8.93 -0.11
C TRP A 205 2.31 -10.13 -0.81
N GLU A 206 1.96 -10.02 -2.09
CA GLU A 206 1.41 -11.14 -2.83
C GLU A 206 2.40 -12.29 -2.98
N LYS A 207 3.67 -11.99 -3.26
CA LYS A 207 4.72 -13.02 -3.31
C LYS A 207 4.97 -13.64 -1.93
N THR A 208 4.98 -12.82 -0.88
CA THR A 208 5.11 -13.31 0.50
C THR A 208 3.96 -14.25 0.88
N CYS A 209 2.72 -13.91 0.53
CA CYS A 209 1.55 -14.76 0.75
C CYS A 209 1.61 -16.06 -0.05
N GLU A 210 2.07 -16.00 -1.31
CA GLU A 210 2.26 -17.21 -2.14
C GLU A 210 3.31 -18.13 -1.58
N ASP A 211 4.47 -17.60 -1.19
CA ASP A 211 5.57 -18.35 -0.60
C ASP A 211 5.14 -18.96 0.73
N PHE A 212 4.43 -18.18 1.56
CA PHE A 212 3.88 -18.68 2.82
C PHE A 212 2.95 -19.88 2.57
N VAL A 213 1.93 -19.75 1.73
CA VAL A 213 0.97 -20.84 1.49
C VAL A 213 1.65 -22.08 0.86
N LYS A 214 2.61 -21.89 -0.04
CA LYS A 214 3.31 -22.99 -0.72
C LYS A 214 4.33 -23.69 0.17
N ASN A 215 5.04 -22.94 1.01
CA ASN A 215 6.27 -23.42 1.65
C ASN A 215 6.15 -23.58 3.17
N ILE A 216 5.11 -23.07 3.84
CA ILE A 216 4.98 -23.14 5.31
C ILE A 216 5.04 -24.59 5.83
N GLY A 217 4.54 -25.55 5.05
CA GLY A 217 4.60 -26.99 5.35
C GLY A 217 5.76 -27.76 4.71
N ALA A 218 6.73 -27.08 4.08
CA ALA A 218 7.82 -27.74 3.34
C ALA A 218 8.83 -28.45 4.28
N VAL A 219 8.96 -27.97 5.52
CA VAL A 219 9.91 -28.49 6.50
C VAL A 219 9.16 -29.35 7.53
N GLY A 220 9.31 -30.67 7.45
CA GLY A 220 8.55 -31.63 8.26
C GLY A 220 8.75 -31.51 9.77
N SER A 221 9.92 -31.04 10.25
CA SER A 221 10.17 -30.80 11.68
C SER A 221 9.30 -29.69 12.26
N LEU A 222 8.81 -28.77 11.43
CA LEU A 222 7.99 -27.62 11.85
C LEU A 222 6.48 -27.94 11.89
N VAL A 223 6.07 -29.18 11.62
CA VAL A 223 4.65 -29.57 11.54
C VAL A 223 3.85 -29.08 12.77
N THR A 224 4.42 -29.21 13.97
CA THR A 224 3.74 -28.82 15.22
C THR A 224 3.50 -27.32 15.34
N LEU A 225 4.33 -26.49 14.70
CA LEU A 225 4.16 -25.03 14.64
C LEU A 225 3.12 -24.65 13.58
N VAL A 226 3.17 -25.29 12.41
CA VAL A 226 2.21 -25.04 11.32
C VAL A 226 0.79 -25.45 11.72
N THR A 227 0.65 -26.57 12.45
CA THR A 227 -0.64 -27.03 12.96
C THR A 227 -1.06 -26.33 14.26
N CYS A 228 -0.38 -25.26 14.69
CA CYS A 228 -0.75 -24.53 15.88
C CYS A 228 -2.12 -23.83 15.69
N PRO A 229 -2.98 -23.78 16.73
CA PRO A 229 -4.27 -23.09 16.68
C PRO A 229 -4.14 -21.60 16.30
N HIS A 230 -3.13 -20.92 16.83
CA HIS A 230 -2.83 -19.53 16.52
C HIS A 230 -1.32 -19.35 16.28
N LEU A 231 -0.94 -19.18 15.01
CA LEU A 231 0.42 -18.83 14.59
C LEU A 231 0.44 -17.40 14.03
N ILE A 232 1.29 -16.56 14.60
CA ILE A 232 1.52 -15.19 14.14
C ILE A 232 2.96 -15.10 13.62
N VAL A 233 3.12 -14.84 12.33
CA VAL A 233 4.41 -14.66 11.68
C VAL A 233 4.62 -13.19 11.38
N VAL A 234 5.61 -12.58 12.03
CA VAL A 234 5.89 -11.14 11.92
C VAL A 234 6.98 -10.90 10.87
N PHE A 235 6.70 -10.02 9.91
CA PHE A 235 7.62 -9.60 8.84
C PHE A 235 8.13 -8.18 9.12
N GLY A 236 9.02 -8.07 10.13
CA GLY A 236 9.58 -6.79 10.55
C GLY A 236 8.52 -5.76 10.93
N CYS A 237 8.70 -4.52 10.51
CA CYS A 237 7.76 -3.44 10.78
C CYS A 237 6.65 -3.30 9.72
N ASP A 238 6.67 -4.09 8.65
CA ASP A 238 5.82 -3.91 7.46
C ASP A 238 4.45 -4.60 7.58
N GLY A 239 4.43 -5.82 8.14
CA GLY A 239 3.20 -6.57 8.32
C GLY A 239 3.41 -7.92 9.01
N LEU A 240 2.35 -8.70 9.08
CA LEU A 240 2.33 -10.04 9.67
C LEU A 240 1.29 -10.92 8.99
N ILE A 241 1.50 -12.24 9.04
CA ILE A 241 0.52 -13.24 8.62
C ILE A 241 0.04 -13.99 9.86
N TYR A 242 -1.28 -14.06 10.01
CA TYR A 242 -1.95 -14.85 11.03
C TYR A 242 -2.50 -16.14 10.39
N HIS A 243 -2.11 -17.28 10.93
CA HIS A 243 -2.47 -18.60 10.44
C HIS A 243 -3.11 -19.44 11.55
N ARG A 244 -4.18 -20.16 11.21
CA ARG A 244 -4.83 -21.14 12.09
C ARG A 244 -4.70 -22.52 11.46
N GLY A 245 -3.82 -23.34 12.00
CA GLY A 245 -3.42 -24.60 11.37
C GLY A 245 -4.48 -25.71 11.41
N LEU A 246 -5.25 -25.80 12.51
CA LEU A 246 -6.22 -26.88 12.70
C LEU A 246 -7.55 -26.67 11.96
N ASP A 247 -7.92 -25.41 11.70
CA ASP A 247 -9.28 -25.08 11.27
C ASP A 247 -9.49 -25.01 9.76
N VAL A 248 -8.46 -25.31 8.95
CA VAL A 248 -8.48 -25.13 7.47
C VAL A 248 -8.98 -23.72 7.08
N LEU A 249 -8.75 -22.74 7.96
CA LEU A 249 -9.13 -21.36 7.73
C LEU A 249 -8.09 -20.68 6.85
N LYS A 250 -8.58 -19.78 5.99
CA LYS A 250 -7.70 -18.95 5.16
C LYS A 250 -6.79 -18.13 6.06
N PRO A 251 -5.46 -18.14 5.85
CA PRO A 251 -4.56 -17.28 6.59
C PRO A 251 -4.90 -15.80 6.30
N VAL A 252 -4.62 -14.92 7.25
CA VAL A 252 -4.97 -13.49 7.17
C VAL A 252 -3.70 -12.66 7.20
N LEU A 253 -3.53 -11.80 6.19
CA LEU A 253 -2.47 -10.80 6.14
C LEU A 253 -2.94 -9.52 6.83
N PHE A 254 -2.11 -9.01 7.74
CA PHE A 254 -2.23 -7.66 8.29
C PHE A 254 -1.00 -6.86 7.89
N PHE A 255 -1.20 -5.74 7.20
CA PHE A 255 -0.08 -4.90 6.76
C PHE A 255 -0.48 -3.43 6.77
N HIS A 256 0.52 -2.56 6.83
CA HIS A 256 0.29 -1.12 6.71
C HIS A 256 0.29 -0.71 5.23
N PRO A 257 -0.71 0.06 4.75
CA PRO A 257 -0.82 0.42 3.33
C PRO A 257 0.28 1.35 2.85
N LEU A 258 0.74 2.25 3.71
CA LEU A 258 1.77 3.22 3.35
C LEU A 258 3.17 2.68 3.69
N PRO A 259 4.15 2.85 2.79
CA PRO A 259 5.52 2.41 2.99
C PRO A 259 6.21 3.15 4.15
N ASN A 260 7.13 2.44 4.79
CA ASN A 260 7.78 2.78 6.05
C ASN A 260 8.86 3.87 5.95
N GLU A 261 8.67 4.95 5.19
CA GLU A 261 9.68 6.03 5.08
C GLU A 261 10.19 6.54 6.45
N HIS A 262 9.41 6.33 7.52
CA HIS A 262 9.73 6.74 8.89
C HIS A 262 9.65 5.61 9.93
N VAL A 263 9.58 4.32 9.54
CA VAL A 263 9.50 3.20 10.49
C VAL A 263 10.66 2.24 10.27
N ASN A 264 11.67 2.30 11.13
CA ASN A 264 12.79 1.38 11.07
C ASN A 264 12.60 0.24 12.07
N TYR A 265 13.22 -0.91 11.80
CA TYR A 265 13.37 -1.92 12.83
C TYR A 265 14.28 -1.39 13.93
N VAL A 266 13.79 -1.44 15.17
CA VAL A 266 14.48 -0.98 16.37
C VAL A 266 14.52 -2.15 17.34
N PRO A 267 15.66 -2.41 18.03
CA PRO A 267 15.72 -3.42 19.08
C PRO A 267 14.60 -3.23 20.09
N GLY A 268 13.88 -4.30 20.45
CA GLY A 268 12.69 -4.21 21.31
C GLY A 268 11.35 -4.24 20.56
N PHE A 269 11.35 -4.35 19.22
CA PHE A 269 10.12 -4.40 18.42
C PHE A 269 9.20 -5.56 18.81
N MET A 270 9.74 -6.77 18.98
CA MET A 270 8.94 -7.94 19.35
C MET A 270 8.36 -7.79 20.74
N GLU A 271 9.12 -7.23 21.68
CA GLU A 271 8.66 -6.95 23.03
C GLU A 271 7.53 -5.92 23.02
N ALA A 272 7.65 -4.85 22.22
CA ALA A 272 6.58 -3.89 22.04
C ALA A 272 5.32 -4.51 21.39
N PHE A 273 5.50 -5.39 20.40
CA PHE A 273 4.42 -6.14 19.78
C PHE A 273 3.67 -7.02 20.79
N ILE A 274 4.40 -7.86 21.52
CA ILE A 274 3.86 -8.79 22.52
C ILE A 274 3.20 -8.01 23.66
N ALA A 275 3.80 -6.90 24.11
CA ALA A 275 3.22 -6.04 25.13
C ALA A 275 1.87 -5.46 24.69
N GLY A 276 1.79 -4.89 23.47
CA GLY A 276 0.53 -4.36 22.93
C GLY A 276 -0.54 -5.44 22.77
N PHE A 277 -0.15 -6.63 22.30
CA PHE A 277 -1.02 -7.78 22.16
C PHE A 277 -1.57 -8.24 23.52
N ALA A 278 -0.68 -8.48 24.50
CA ALA A 278 -1.04 -8.95 25.83
C ALA A 278 -1.93 -7.94 26.56
N ARG A 279 -1.65 -6.63 26.44
CA ARG A 279 -2.47 -5.56 27.01
C ARG A 279 -3.92 -5.65 26.54
N THR A 280 -4.14 -5.67 25.23
CA THR A 280 -5.49 -5.72 24.65
C THR A 280 -6.20 -7.02 24.99
N LEU A 281 -5.46 -8.14 25.02
CA LEU A 281 -6.00 -9.41 25.48
C LEU A 281 -6.49 -9.30 26.93
N MET A 282 -5.75 -8.68 27.83
CA MET A 282 -6.17 -8.52 29.24
C MET A 282 -7.35 -7.57 29.44
N GLU A 283 -7.44 -6.50 28.66
CA GLU A 283 -8.45 -5.44 28.81
C GLU A 283 -9.83 -5.86 28.32
N SER A 284 -9.90 -6.80 27.37
CA SER A 284 -11.15 -7.30 26.80
C SER A 284 -12.14 -7.83 27.85
N ALA A 285 -13.43 -7.49 27.71
CA ALA A 285 -14.52 -8.03 28.53
C ALA A 285 -15.16 -9.30 27.92
N GLU A 286 -15.10 -9.46 26.60
CA GLU A 286 -15.57 -10.64 25.85
C GLU A 286 -14.38 -11.47 25.35
N VAL A 287 -14.64 -12.65 24.77
CA VAL A 287 -13.66 -13.35 23.91
C VAL A 287 -13.52 -12.52 22.62
N LEU A 288 -12.78 -11.41 22.68
CA LEU A 288 -12.39 -10.66 21.49
C LEU A 288 -11.58 -11.59 20.58
N GLY A 289 -11.82 -11.50 19.28
CA GLY A 289 -10.97 -12.17 18.30
C GLY A 289 -9.52 -11.70 18.43
N TYR A 290 -8.57 -12.60 18.22
CA TYR A 290 -7.14 -12.27 18.27
C TYR A 290 -6.72 -11.16 17.29
N GLU A 291 -7.54 -10.84 16.28
CA GLU A 291 -7.28 -9.77 15.31
C GLU A 291 -7.11 -8.39 15.97
N ASP A 292 -7.90 -8.03 16.99
CA ASP A 292 -7.75 -6.74 17.67
C ASP A 292 -6.46 -6.70 18.52
N CYS A 293 -6.08 -7.83 19.11
CA CYS A 293 -4.82 -7.98 19.83
C CYS A 293 -3.63 -7.85 18.86
N ILE A 294 -3.72 -8.47 17.68
CA ILE A 294 -2.75 -8.37 16.59
C ILE A 294 -2.60 -6.92 16.15
N LYS A 295 -3.72 -6.23 15.87
CA LYS A 295 -3.72 -4.82 15.48
C LYS A 295 -3.05 -3.98 16.57
N ALA A 296 -3.43 -4.12 17.83
CA ALA A 296 -2.86 -3.34 18.93
C ALA A 296 -1.35 -3.60 19.13
N GLY A 297 -0.92 -4.86 19.11
CA GLY A 297 0.49 -5.25 19.18
C GLY A 297 1.31 -4.64 18.05
N PHE A 298 0.85 -4.79 16.81
CA PHE A 298 1.56 -4.26 15.66
C PHE A 298 1.68 -2.74 15.67
N ARG A 299 0.65 -2.03 16.14
CA ARG A 299 0.73 -0.57 16.35
C ARG A 299 1.77 -0.17 17.39
N ALA A 300 1.88 -0.92 18.50
CA ALA A 300 2.90 -0.65 19.52
C ALA A 300 4.32 -0.83 18.96
N GLY A 301 4.58 -1.92 18.24
CA GLY A 301 5.85 -2.14 17.55
C GLY A 301 6.18 -1.03 16.54
N ARG A 302 5.22 -0.61 15.71
CA ARG A 302 5.43 0.50 14.75
C ARG A 302 5.66 1.84 15.43
N ARG A 303 5.00 2.13 16.56
CA ARG A 303 5.27 3.36 17.33
C ARG A 303 6.70 3.39 17.87
N LEU A 304 7.22 2.25 18.34
CA LEU A 304 8.63 2.13 18.69
C LEU A 304 9.53 2.39 17.46
N GLY A 305 9.25 1.74 16.33
CA GLY A 305 10.02 1.92 15.10
C GLY A 305 10.02 3.36 14.55
N ARG A 306 8.93 4.13 14.78
CA ARG A 306 8.84 5.56 14.42
C ARG A 306 9.58 6.47 15.37
N LYS A 307 9.40 6.25 16.68
CA LYS A 307 10.02 7.11 17.70
C LYS A 307 11.53 6.89 17.79
N GLY A 308 11.99 5.69 17.46
CA GLY A 308 13.37 5.30 17.67
C GLY A 308 13.70 5.18 19.16
N LEU A 309 15.00 5.14 19.46
CA LEU A 309 15.53 5.10 20.81
C LEU A 309 15.88 6.52 21.27
N LEU A 310 15.58 6.86 22.51
CA LEU A 310 15.97 8.14 23.10
C LEU A 310 17.46 8.11 23.53
N PRO A 311 18.18 9.24 23.40
CA PRO A 311 19.61 9.34 23.75
C PRO A 311 19.85 9.40 25.26
N GLU A 312 18.79 9.63 26.04
CA GLU A 312 18.82 9.77 27.50
C GLU A 312 17.74 8.87 28.13
N LYS A 313 17.86 8.56 29.43
CA LYS A 313 16.89 7.72 30.12
C LYS A 313 15.51 8.38 30.27
N PRO A 314 14.41 7.62 30.10
CA PRO A 314 14.38 6.22 29.67
C PRO A 314 14.62 6.09 28.16
N VAL A 315 15.47 5.14 27.75
CA VAL A 315 15.80 4.87 26.32
C VAL A 315 14.54 4.54 25.50
N TYR A 316 13.55 3.88 26.14
CA TYR A 316 12.25 3.57 25.56
C TYR A 316 11.16 4.41 26.24
N ASP A 317 10.43 5.19 25.45
CA ASP A 317 9.24 5.92 25.92
C ASP A 317 8.04 4.98 26.03
N ALA A 318 8.00 4.18 27.11
CA ALA A 318 6.96 3.17 27.34
C ALA A 318 5.54 3.75 27.26
N LEU A 319 5.34 4.97 27.76
CA LEU A 319 4.03 5.63 27.70
C LEU A 319 3.62 5.83 26.25
N ALA A 320 4.47 6.41 25.42
CA ALA A 320 4.07 6.68 24.05
C ALA A 320 4.06 5.44 23.14
N ILE A 321 4.87 4.43 23.42
CA ILE A 321 4.81 3.13 22.73
C ILE A 321 3.46 2.45 23.01
N MET A 322 2.97 2.53 24.26
CA MET A 322 1.77 1.81 24.71
C MET A 322 0.47 2.62 24.69
N THR A 323 0.51 3.91 24.33
CA THR A 323 -0.70 4.75 24.21
C THR A 323 -1.43 4.49 22.88
N GLU A 324 -2.76 4.45 22.91
CA GLU A 324 -3.55 4.29 21.68
C GLU A 324 -3.48 5.57 20.83
N GLY A 325 -3.01 5.42 19.58
CA GLY A 325 -2.82 6.50 18.63
C GLY A 325 -4.04 6.76 17.73
N THR A 326 -3.96 7.86 16.99
CA THR A 326 -4.92 8.33 15.97
C THR A 326 -4.95 7.43 14.71
N SER A 327 -5.82 7.74 13.74
CA SER A 327 -6.09 6.92 12.54
C SER A 327 -4.90 6.68 11.59
N GLU A 328 -3.70 7.17 11.89
CA GLU A 328 -2.47 7.03 11.09
C GLU A 328 -1.84 5.62 11.19
N ASP A 329 -2.37 4.78 12.07
CA ASP A 329 -1.96 3.38 12.25
C ASP A 329 -3.02 2.37 11.74
N ALA A 330 -3.77 2.76 10.72
CA ALA A 330 -4.77 1.89 10.09
C ALA A 330 -4.07 0.74 9.34
N LEU A 331 -4.38 -0.49 9.74
CA LEU A 331 -3.86 -1.71 9.12
C LEU A 331 -4.90 -2.28 8.17
N ILE A 332 -4.47 -2.74 7.01
CA ILE A 332 -5.35 -3.47 6.11
C ILE A 332 -5.34 -4.93 6.53
N ARG A 333 -6.55 -5.48 6.69
CA ARG A 333 -6.81 -6.91 6.85
C ARG A 333 -7.15 -7.52 5.50
N PHE A 334 -6.45 -8.58 5.11
CA PHE A 334 -6.68 -9.28 3.84
C PHE A 334 -6.71 -10.80 4.05
N ASP A 335 -7.81 -11.45 3.65
CA ASP A 335 -7.91 -12.90 3.65
C ASP A 335 -7.12 -13.46 2.47
N ILE A 336 -6.05 -14.22 2.76
CA ILE A 336 -5.18 -14.78 1.74
C ILE A 336 -5.96 -15.85 0.96
N PRO A 337 -6.01 -15.79 -0.39
CA PRO A 337 -6.71 -16.77 -1.21
C PRO A 337 -5.90 -18.08 -1.29
N SER A 338 -5.77 -18.80 -0.17
CA SER A 338 -4.96 -20.02 -0.05
C SER A 338 -5.41 -21.12 -1.01
N ASP A 339 -6.70 -21.23 -1.31
CA ASP A 339 -7.25 -22.22 -2.24
C ASP A 339 -6.77 -21.97 -3.68
N ASP A 340 -6.78 -20.70 -4.12
CA ASP A 340 -6.40 -20.32 -5.49
C ASP A 340 -4.87 -20.42 -5.66
N ILE A 341 -4.13 -19.98 -4.64
CA ILE A 341 -2.67 -20.12 -4.58
C ILE A 341 -2.27 -21.60 -4.62
N GLY A 342 -2.96 -22.45 -3.86
CA GLY A 342 -2.72 -23.90 -3.81
C GLY A 342 -2.98 -24.61 -5.15
N LYS A 343 -3.94 -24.11 -5.95
CA LYS A 343 -4.19 -24.59 -7.33
C LYS A 343 -3.15 -24.08 -8.35
N GLY A 344 -2.26 -23.17 -7.94
CA GLY A 344 -1.27 -22.56 -8.82
C GLY A 344 -1.78 -21.35 -9.61
N GLU A 345 -2.93 -20.78 -9.25
CA GLU A 345 -3.45 -19.58 -9.89
C GLU A 345 -2.62 -18.35 -9.50
N GLN A 346 -2.14 -17.59 -10.50
CA GLN A 346 -1.31 -16.39 -10.30
C GLN A 346 -2.04 -15.08 -10.63
N ASN A 347 -3.34 -15.16 -10.95
CA ASN A 347 -4.10 -14.01 -11.45
C ASN A 347 -4.72 -13.14 -10.34
N TRP A 348 -4.42 -13.43 -9.08
CA TRP A 348 -4.92 -12.65 -7.96
C TRP A 348 -4.04 -11.43 -7.68
N SER A 349 -4.65 -10.36 -7.15
CA SER A 349 -4.01 -9.07 -6.91
C SER A 349 -4.58 -8.47 -5.62
N LEU A 350 -3.69 -8.11 -4.69
CA LEU A 350 -4.07 -7.45 -3.44
C LEU A 350 -4.77 -6.13 -3.75
N LEU A 351 -4.26 -5.39 -4.72
CA LEU A 351 -4.85 -4.13 -5.16
C LEU A 351 -6.26 -4.31 -5.72
N ASP A 352 -6.53 -5.34 -6.52
CA ASP A 352 -7.87 -5.58 -7.08
C ASP A 352 -8.91 -6.00 -6.03
N SER A 353 -8.46 -6.61 -4.95
CA SER A 353 -9.32 -6.97 -3.81
C SER A 353 -9.75 -5.72 -3.02
N VAL A 354 -8.80 -4.80 -2.79
CA VAL A 354 -8.99 -3.57 -2.02
C VAL A 354 -9.67 -2.50 -2.87
N VAL A 355 -9.26 -2.34 -4.14
CA VAL A 355 -9.72 -1.28 -5.03
C VAL A 355 -11.01 -1.67 -5.72
N ALA A 356 -12.04 -0.91 -5.38
CA ALA A 356 -13.35 -0.98 -5.97
C ALA A 356 -13.45 -0.43 -7.39
N GLU A 357 -13.19 0.86 -7.51
CA GLU A 357 -13.27 1.61 -8.75
C GLU A 357 -11.97 2.42 -8.87
N TYR A 358 -11.07 1.96 -9.74
CA TYR A 358 -9.77 2.60 -9.98
C TYR A 358 -9.89 4.08 -10.35
N GLY A 359 -10.96 4.48 -11.06
CA GLY A 359 -11.20 5.87 -11.42
C GLY A 359 -11.47 6.76 -10.22
N GLU A 360 -12.19 6.25 -9.22
CA GLU A 360 -12.49 7.00 -8.00
C GLU A 360 -11.28 7.07 -7.07
N VAL A 361 -10.52 5.98 -6.94
CA VAL A 361 -9.25 5.99 -6.22
C VAL A 361 -8.27 6.98 -6.86
N ALA A 362 -8.13 6.96 -8.19
CA ALA A 362 -7.33 7.93 -8.94
C ALA A 362 -7.79 9.38 -8.69
N ARG A 363 -9.10 9.64 -8.69
CA ARG A 363 -9.68 10.95 -8.38
C ARG A 363 -9.26 11.42 -6.99
N ARG A 364 -9.40 10.56 -5.97
CA ARG A 364 -9.01 10.85 -4.59
C ARG A 364 -7.50 11.04 -4.45
N ILE A 365 -6.67 10.29 -5.18
CA ILE A 365 -5.21 10.50 -5.16
C ILE A 365 -4.90 11.95 -5.55
N VAL A 366 -5.54 12.48 -6.59
CA VAL A 366 -5.35 13.88 -7.00
C VAL A 366 -5.94 14.84 -5.98
N LEU A 367 -7.19 14.64 -5.53
CA LEU A 367 -7.87 15.61 -4.68
C LEU A 367 -7.44 15.62 -3.22
N GLU A 368 -7.10 14.48 -2.63
CA GLU A 368 -6.86 14.31 -1.18
C GLU A 368 -5.41 13.95 -0.86
N GLY A 369 -4.76 13.25 -1.79
CA GLY A 369 -3.38 12.82 -1.67
C GLY A 369 -3.27 11.34 -1.35
N ILE A 370 -2.15 10.74 -1.73
CA ILE A 370 -1.97 9.29 -1.63
C ILE A 370 -1.87 8.80 -0.18
N SER A 371 -1.39 9.64 0.74
CA SER A 371 -1.30 9.31 2.18
C SER A 371 -2.67 9.10 2.83
N LYS A 372 -3.75 9.64 2.26
CA LYS A 372 -5.12 9.45 2.77
C LYS A 372 -5.81 8.21 2.20
N ILE A 373 -5.13 7.46 1.34
CA ILE A 373 -5.71 6.37 0.58
C ILE A 373 -5.06 5.07 1.03
N GLY A 374 -5.83 4.25 1.74
CA GLY A 374 -5.41 2.94 2.23
C GLY A 374 -5.41 1.89 1.12
N ILE A 375 -4.52 2.04 0.12
CA ILE A 375 -4.28 1.04 -0.92
C ILE A 375 -2.86 0.49 -0.82
N PRO A 376 -2.64 -0.79 -1.18
CA PRO A 376 -1.30 -1.33 -1.32
C PRO A 376 -0.50 -0.56 -2.37
N LEU A 377 0.68 -0.07 -2.00
CA LEU A 377 1.62 0.58 -2.90
C LEU A 377 3.04 0.41 -2.40
N ALA A 378 4.01 0.54 -3.31
CA ALA A 378 5.41 0.72 -2.94
C ALA A 378 5.85 2.15 -3.27
N ARG A 379 6.72 2.71 -2.44
CA ARG A 379 7.30 4.04 -2.65
C ARG A 379 8.82 3.95 -2.56
N ILE A 380 9.46 4.53 -3.56
CA ILE A 380 10.91 4.63 -3.69
C ILE A 380 11.19 6.12 -3.86
N ASN A 381 11.51 6.82 -2.77
CA ASN A 381 11.58 8.28 -2.74
C ASN A 381 10.29 8.92 -3.29
N ARG A 382 10.34 9.59 -4.45
CA ARG A 382 9.18 10.20 -5.12
C ARG A 382 8.53 9.27 -6.16
N LEU A 383 9.10 8.10 -6.45
CA LEU A 383 8.52 7.11 -7.34
C LEU A 383 7.49 6.27 -6.58
N ILE A 384 6.26 6.20 -7.10
CA ILE A 384 5.17 5.39 -6.53
C ILE A 384 4.77 4.30 -7.52
N LEU A 385 4.66 3.08 -7.02
CA LEU A 385 4.37 1.87 -7.79
C LEU A 385 3.14 1.16 -7.22
N PHE A 386 2.30 0.66 -8.13
CA PHE A 386 1.08 -0.09 -7.81
C PHE A 386 1.09 -1.51 -8.40
N ASP A 387 1.78 -1.69 -9.53
CA ASP A 387 1.83 -2.98 -10.21
C ASP A 387 2.76 -3.94 -9.47
N ARG A 388 2.23 -5.11 -9.14
CA ARG A 388 2.95 -6.16 -8.40
C ARG A 388 4.28 -6.53 -9.06
N ARG A 389 4.31 -6.71 -10.38
CA ARG A 389 5.53 -7.16 -11.09
C ARG A 389 6.61 -6.08 -11.05
N GLN A 390 6.22 -4.82 -11.25
CA GLN A 390 7.15 -3.69 -11.10
C GLN A 390 7.67 -3.55 -9.68
N ILE A 391 6.80 -3.64 -8.67
CA ILE A 391 7.23 -3.56 -7.27
C ILE A 391 8.31 -4.60 -7.00
N GLN A 392 8.10 -5.85 -7.41
CA GLN A 392 9.08 -6.92 -7.24
C GLN A 392 10.39 -6.65 -7.99
N GLN A 393 10.32 -6.27 -9.27
CA GLN A 393 11.51 -5.96 -10.08
C GLN A 393 12.34 -4.82 -9.48
N PHE A 394 11.68 -3.76 -8.98
CA PHE A 394 12.36 -2.65 -8.35
C PHE A 394 12.93 -3.01 -6.97
N GLN A 395 12.25 -3.86 -6.18
CA GLN A 395 12.79 -4.32 -4.90
C GLN A 395 14.04 -5.19 -5.08
N VAL A 396 14.04 -6.12 -6.05
CA VAL A 396 15.24 -6.89 -6.42
C VAL A 396 16.37 -5.94 -6.82
N LEU A 397 16.06 -4.97 -7.69
CA LEU A 397 17.03 -3.98 -8.13
C LEU A 397 17.63 -3.14 -6.99
N ILE A 398 16.82 -2.73 -6.01
CA ILE A 398 17.30 -1.99 -4.84
C ILE A 398 18.28 -2.85 -4.04
N SER A 399 17.91 -4.10 -3.74
CA SER A 399 18.78 -5.03 -3.01
C SER A 399 20.11 -5.24 -3.73
N ASP A 400 20.08 -5.48 -5.05
CA ASP A 400 21.28 -5.67 -5.86
C ASP A 400 22.19 -4.43 -5.84
N LEU A 401 21.59 -3.23 -5.85
CA LEU A 401 22.32 -1.97 -5.80
C LEU A 401 22.92 -1.71 -4.42
N GLU A 402 22.17 -2.00 -3.34
CA GLU A 402 22.67 -1.86 -1.97
C GLU A 402 23.85 -2.81 -1.72
N GLU A 403 23.74 -4.07 -2.16
CA GLU A 403 24.82 -5.05 -2.06
C GLU A 403 26.04 -4.63 -2.88
N TYR A 404 25.84 -4.22 -4.14
CA TYR A 404 26.92 -3.72 -4.99
C TYR A 404 27.65 -2.54 -4.35
N LEU A 405 26.92 -1.60 -3.76
CA LEU A 405 27.48 -0.40 -3.16
C LEU A 405 28.04 -0.61 -1.75
N ALA A 406 27.77 -1.74 -1.08
CA ALA A 406 28.27 -2.04 0.26
C ALA A 406 29.77 -2.39 0.27
N VAL A 407 30.28 -2.91 -0.85
CA VAL A 407 31.68 -3.36 -1.00
C VAL A 407 32.38 -2.48 -2.05
N PRO A 408 33.70 -2.19 -1.93
CA PRO A 408 34.44 -1.51 -3.00
C PRO A 408 34.40 -2.28 -4.32
N GLN A 409 33.95 -1.63 -5.39
CA GLN A 409 33.76 -2.25 -6.72
C GLN A 409 34.80 -1.77 -7.73
N MET A 410 35.16 -2.66 -8.65
CA MET A 410 36.08 -2.35 -9.76
C MET A 410 35.39 -2.28 -11.13
N LYS A 411 34.21 -2.87 -11.25
CA LYS A 411 33.43 -2.94 -12.50
C LYS A 411 32.08 -2.24 -12.33
N PRO A 412 31.51 -1.67 -13.39
CA PRO A 412 30.18 -1.09 -13.33
C PRO A 412 29.07 -2.16 -13.23
N LEU A 413 27.95 -1.78 -12.62
CA LEU A 413 26.71 -2.56 -12.61
C LEU A 413 25.81 -2.10 -13.77
N SER A 414 25.31 -3.03 -14.58
CA SER A 414 24.56 -2.71 -15.81
C SER A 414 23.10 -3.16 -15.73
N ILE A 415 22.15 -2.23 -15.88
CA ILE A 415 20.71 -2.46 -15.72
C ILE A 415 19.94 -1.93 -16.94
N ALA A 416 18.97 -2.70 -17.44
CA ALA A 416 18.13 -2.27 -18.57
C ALA A 416 16.72 -1.85 -18.12
N LEU A 417 16.22 -0.74 -18.65
CA LEU A 417 14.87 -0.23 -18.41
C LEU A 417 14.04 -0.22 -19.69
N PHE A 418 13.00 -1.03 -19.72
CA PHE A 418 12.06 -1.16 -20.82
C PHE A 418 10.75 -0.44 -20.52
N GLY A 419 9.98 -0.13 -21.56
CA GLY A 419 8.67 0.48 -21.42
C GLY A 419 8.34 1.51 -22.51
N PRO A 420 7.12 2.07 -22.51
CA PRO A 420 6.73 3.07 -23.50
C PRO A 420 7.55 4.38 -23.42
N ARG A 421 7.43 5.21 -24.45
CA ARG A 421 7.99 6.57 -24.44
C ARG A 421 7.31 7.42 -23.37
N GLY A 422 8.11 8.13 -22.57
CA GLY A 422 7.60 9.05 -21.56
C GLY A 422 6.98 8.39 -20.33
N CYS A 423 7.33 7.14 -19.99
CA CYS A 423 6.90 6.47 -18.75
C CYS A 423 7.73 6.83 -17.50
N GLY A 424 8.75 7.68 -17.63
CA GLY A 424 9.57 8.13 -16.49
C GLY A 424 10.81 7.27 -16.19
N LYS A 425 11.36 6.55 -17.17
CA LYS A 425 12.55 5.69 -16.97
C LYS A 425 13.75 6.37 -16.30
N THR A 426 14.13 7.55 -16.79
CA THR A 426 15.26 8.31 -16.22
C THR A 426 14.98 8.74 -14.78
N PHE A 427 13.75 9.15 -14.49
CA PHE A 427 13.32 9.49 -13.15
C PHE A 427 13.39 8.26 -12.23
N ALA A 428 12.90 7.10 -12.67
CA ALA A 428 12.95 5.87 -11.88
C ALA A 428 14.39 5.42 -11.57
N ALA A 429 15.30 5.45 -12.56
CA ALA A 429 16.71 5.15 -12.34
C ALA A 429 17.34 6.05 -11.27
N GLN A 430 17.03 7.35 -11.32
CA GLN A 430 17.50 8.32 -10.35
C GLN A 430 16.94 8.03 -8.95
N GLN A 431 15.63 7.82 -8.81
CA GLN A 431 14.99 7.58 -7.51
C GLN A 431 15.50 6.31 -6.83
N VAL A 432 15.69 5.23 -7.58
CA VAL A 432 16.22 3.97 -7.07
C VAL A 432 17.69 4.12 -6.64
N THR A 433 18.49 4.80 -7.46
CA THR A 433 19.91 5.03 -7.15
C THR A 433 20.08 5.91 -5.92
N GLU A 434 19.27 6.97 -5.78
CA GLU A 434 19.29 7.85 -4.61
C GLU A 434 18.93 7.10 -3.32
N LEU A 435 17.98 6.17 -3.39
CA LEU A 435 17.62 5.32 -2.24
C LEU A 435 18.79 4.40 -1.84
N ALA A 436 19.30 3.60 -2.79
CA ALA A 436 20.38 2.64 -2.53
C ALA A 436 21.73 3.32 -2.16
N ALA A 437 21.93 4.57 -2.56
CA ALA A 437 23.11 5.35 -2.18
C ALA A 437 23.16 5.62 -0.66
N GLY A 438 22.05 5.53 0.08
CA GLY A 438 22.04 5.64 1.54
C GLY A 438 22.61 6.95 2.07
N GLY A 439 22.38 8.06 1.36
CA GLY A 439 22.88 9.40 1.71
C GLY A 439 24.24 9.77 1.08
N ARG A 440 24.90 8.87 0.34
CA ARG A 440 26.09 9.21 -0.46
C ARG A 440 25.73 10.16 -1.61
N LYS A 441 26.66 11.03 -1.99
CA LYS A 441 26.44 11.99 -3.08
C LYS A 441 26.34 11.27 -4.42
N VAL A 442 25.16 11.27 -5.02
CA VAL A 442 24.91 10.72 -6.35
C VAL A 442 25.19 11.79 -7.42
N LYS A 443 25.89 11.41 -8.49
CA LYS A 443 26.10 12.27 -9.67
C LYS A 443 25.39 11.66 -10.89
N PRO A 444 24.24 12.22 -11.31
CA PRO A 444 23.54 11.74 -12.51
C PRO A 444 24.18 12.29 -13.78
N LEU A 445 24.43 11.41 -14.74
CA LEU A 445 24.90 11.68 -16.10
C LEU A 445 23.89 11.06 -17.07
N SER A 446 23.46 11.81 -18.09
CA SER A 446 22.49 11.36 -19.10
C SER A 446 23.09 11.53 -20.49
N PHE A 447 23.13 10.44 -21.26
CA PHE A 447 23.64 10.40 -22.62
C PHE A 447 22.52 9.93 -23.55
N ASP A 448 22.23 10.67 -24.62
CA ASP A 448 21.28 10.25 -25.66
C ASP A 448 22.02 9.77 -26.90
N LEU A 449 21.97 8.46 -27.17
CA LEU A 449 22.70 7.88 -28.29
C LEU A 449 22.11 8.27 -29.65
N CYS A 450 20.92 8.87 -29.70
CA CYS A 450 20.42 9.49 -30.93
C CYS A 450 21.15 10.81 -31.26
N GLU A 451 21.71 11.49 -30.26
CA GLU A 451 22.47 12.73 -30.44
C GLU A 451 23.94 12.47 -30.80
N PHE A 452 24.42 11.25 -30.56
CA PHE A 452 25.79 10.84 -30.85
C PHE A 452 25.95 10.56 -32.34
N THR A 453 27.02 11.09 -32.92
CA THR A 453 27.30 10.93 -34.35
C THR A 453 28.59 10.15 -34.61
N ARG A 454 29.50 10.09 -33.63
CA ARG A 454 30.80 9.42 -33.76
C ARG A 454 31.15 8.62 -32.51
N LEU A 455 32.10 7.69 -32.66
CA LEU A 455 32.55 6.84 -31.53
C LEU A 455 33.27 7.64 -30.45
N GLU A 456 33.89 8.77 -30.80
CA GLU A 456 34.55 9.65 -29.84
C GLU A 456 33.57 10.22 -28.81
N ASP A 457 32.32 10.50 -29.21
CA ASP A 457 31.26 10.99 -28.31
C ASP A 457 31.01 10.00 -27.15
N LEU A 458 31.03 8.70 -27.46
CA LEU A 458 30.88 7.64 -26.46
C LEU A 458 32.13 7.48 -25.57
N VAL A 459 33.32 7.70 -26.13
CA VAL A 459 34.58 7.70 -25.36
C VAL A 459 34.61 8.85 -24.38
N GLU A 460 34.17 10.05 -24.77
CA GLU A 460 34.02 11.21 -23.87
C GLU A 460 33.01 10.94 -22.76
N ALA A 461 31.88 10.27 -23.06
CA ALA A 461 30.92 9.84 -22.04
C ALA A 461 31.58 8.91 -21.00
N PHE A 462 32.39 7.94 -21.41
CA PHE A 462 33.10 7.06 -20.47
C PHE A 462 34.16 7.80 -19.64
N HIS A 463 34.85 8.80 -20.20
CA HIS A 463 35.75 9.65 -19.42
C HIS A 463 34.99 10.44 -18.34
N GLN A 464 33.83 11.01 -18.67
CA GLN A 464 33.00 11.72 -17.67
C GLN A 464 32.53 10.81 -16.53
N ILE A 465 32.11 9.58 -16.86
CA ILE A 465 31.72 8.58 -15.86
C ILE A 465 32.90 8.29 -14.93
N ARG A 466 34.07 8.01 -15.51
CA ARG A 466 35.29 7.70 -14.77
C ARG A 466 35.71 8.83 -13.85
N ASP A 467 35.69 10.08 -14.33
CA ASP A 467 36.09 11.25 -13.55
C ASP A 467 35.16 11.48 -12.34
N CYS A 468 33.85 11.22 -12.51
CA CYS A 468 32.90 11.29 -11.41
C CYS A 468 33.16 10.21 -10.35
N SER A 469 33.44 8.98 -10.79
CA SER A 469 33.73 7.87 -9.88
C SER A 469 35.05 8.08 -9.13
N LEU A 470 36.08 8.64 -9.79
CA LEU A 470 37.34 9.02 -9.15
C LEU A 470 37.16 10.18 -8.14
N GLY A 471 36.18 11.04 -8.36
CA GLY A 471 35.78 12.11 -7.43
C GLY A 471 35.06 11.64 -6.16
N GLY A 472 34.83 10.32 -5.99
CA GLY A 472 34.17 9.73 -4.82
C GLY A 472 32.64 9.80 -4.85
N TYR A 473 32.04 10.10 -6.01
CA TYR A 473 30.59 10.12 -6.18
C TYR A 473 30.05 8.72 -6.51
N VAL A 474 28.79 8.46 -6.13
CA VAL A 474 28.03 7.36 -6.71
C VAL A 474 27.58 7.80 -8.11
N THR A 475 28.30 7.36 -9.14
CA THR A 475 28.06 7.76 -10.53
C THR A 475 26.89 6.99 -11.13
N LEU A 476 25.82 7.71 -11.48
CA LEU A 476 24.67 7.19 -12.22
C LEU A 476 24.80 7.60 -13.69
N ALA A 477 25.04 6.64 -14.58
CA ALA A 477 25.14 6.90 -16.02
C ALA A 477 23.93 6.31 -16.76
N TYR A 478 23.10 7.17 -17.33
CA TYR A 478 21.91 6.77 -18.06
C TYR A 478 22.10 6.94 -19.57
N PHE A 479 22.09 5.83 -20.31
CA PHE A 479 22.12 5.79 -21.78
C PHE A 479 20.70 5.67 -22.33
N LYS A 480 20.19 6.76 -22.92
CA LYS A 480 18.91 6.79 -23.65
C LYS A 480 19.12 6.24 -25.06
N ASN A 481 18.08 5.56 -25.54
CA ASN A 481 18.00 5.07 -26.91
C ASN A 481 19.18 4.16 -27.27
N PHE A 482 19.51 3.20 -26.40
CA PHE A 482 20.59 2.25 -26.69
C PHE A 482 20.35 1.41 -27.96
N ASP A 483 19.08 1.36 -28.39
CA ASP A 483 18.59 0.76 -29.62
C ASP A 483 18.76 1.66 -30.87
N ALA A 484 19.35 2.85 -30.73
CA ALA A 484 19.62 3.75 -31.83
C ALA A 484 20.53 3.11 -32.89
N ALA A 485 20.31 3.52 -34.14
CA ALA A 485 21.14 3.07 -35.25
C ALA A 485 22.46 3.85 -35.29
N LEU A 486 23.56 3.16 -35.57
CA LEU A 486 24.85 3.76 -35.89
C LEU A 486 25.20 3.42 -37.33
N LEU A 487 25.47 4.43 -38.16
CA LEU A 487 25.79 4.27 -39.59
C LEU A 487 24.75 3.41 -40.35
N GLY A 488 23.47 3.55 -39.99
CA GLY A 488 22.36 2.80 -40.60
C GLY A 488 22.19 1.36 -40.10
N SER A 489 23.07 0.84 -39.25
CA SER A 489 22.89 -0.45 -38.59
C SER A 489 22.06 -0.30 -37.32
N PRO A 490 20.92 -1.00 -37.18
CA PRO A 490 20.13 -0.97 -35.95
C PRO A 490 20.90 -1.60 -34.79
N PHE A 491 20.75 -1.07 -33.57
CA PHE A 491 21.54 -1.46 -32.39
C PHE A 491 23.06 -1.28 -32.55
N GLY A 492 23.50 -0.42 -33.48
CA GLY A 492 24.91 -0.28 -33.83
C GLY A 492 25.81 0.22 -32.71
N TRP A 493 25.24 0.78 -31.63
CA TRP A 493 25.99 1.18 -30.43
C TRP A 493 26.33 0.03 -29.47
N LEU A 494 25.58 -1.09 -29.50
CA LEU A 494 25.77 -2.20 -28.56
C LEU A 494 27.21 -2.74 -28.55
N PRO A 495 27.85 -3.05 -29.71
CA PRO A 495 29.22 -3.57 -29.72
C PRO A 495 30.25 -2.68 -29.02
N HIS A 496 30.00 -1.38 -28.97
CA HIS A 496 30.89 -0.39 -28.35
C HIS A 496 30.63 -0.21 -26.85
N LEU A 497 29.42 -0.53 -26.37
CA LEU A 497 29.05 -0.51 -24.95
C LEU A 497 29.50 -1.80 -24.22
N LEU A 498 29.51 -2.94 -24.92
CA LEU A 498 29.80 -4.25 -24.32
C LEU A 498 31.14 -4.34 -23.58
N PRO A 499 32.27 -3.82 -24.08
CA PRO A 499 33.54 -3.87 -23.34
C PRO A 499 33.43 -3.18 -21.97
N ALA A 500 32.73 -2.05 -21.90
CA ALA A 500 32.52 -1.31 -20.66
C ALA A 500 31.63 -2.09 -19.70
N MET A 501 30.58 -2.74 -20.20
CA MET A 501 29.66 -3.54 -19.38
C MET A 501 30.29 -4.83 -18.85
N ALA A 502 30.86 -5.66 -19.74
CA ALA A 502 31.35 -6.99 -19.37
C ALA A 502 32.70 -6.94 -18.62
N ASN A 503 33.60 -6.05 -19.06
CA ASN A 503 34.97 -6.00 -18.56
C ASN A 503 35.25 -4.79 -17.68
N GLY A 504 34.35 -3.80 -17.61
CA GLY A 504 34.60 -2.56 -16.89
C GLY A 504 35.65 -1.67 -17.57
N ARG A 505 35.87 -1.85 -18.88
CA ARG A 505 36.93 -1.15 -19.63
C ARG A 505 36.43 -0.65 -20.98
N PHE A 506 36.92 0.50 -21.41
CA PHE A 506 36.67 1.05 -22.73
C PHE A 506 38.00 1.33 -23.46
N PHE A 507 37.94 1.46 -24.78
CA PHE A 507 39.11 1.76 -25.60
C PHE A 507 39.08 3.22 -26.05
N ASP A 508 40.15 3.93 -25.75
CA ASP A 508 40.44 5.28 -26.21
C ASP A 508 41.60 5.17 -27.22
N GLY A 509 41.24 5.06 -28.51
CA GLY A 509 42.15 4.59 -29.55
C GLY A 509 42.67 3.18 -29.23
N ALA A 510 43.98 3.03 -29.08
CA ALA A 510 44.62 1.76 -28.72
C ALA A 510 44.73 1.53 -27.20
N ILE A 511 44.37 2.52 -26.37
CA ILE A 511 44.58 2.47 -24.93
C ILE A 511 43.32 1.94 -24.24
N SER A 512 43.46 0.82 -23.53
CA SER A 512 42.37 0.30 -22.69
C SER A 512 42.34 1.03 -21.35
N ARG A 513 41.24 1.70 -21.03
CA ARG A 513 41.04 2.46 -19.78
C ARG A 513 39.92 1.84 -18.93
N PRO A 514 40.02 1.87 -17.60
CA PRO A 514 38.92 1.42 -16.73
C PRO A 514 37.79 2.47 -16.71
N VAL A 515 36.55 2.00 -16.64
CA VAL A 515 35.38 2.87 -16.36
C VAL A 515 35.32 3.21 -14.87
N GLY A 516 35.62 2.23 -14.01
CA GLY A 516 35.50 2.36 -12.56
C GLY A 516 34.10 1.96 -12.05
N PRO A 517 33.85 2.07 -10.73
CA PRO A 517 32.56 1.77 -10.13
C PRO A 517 31.52 2.79 -10.59
N ALA A 518 30.46 2.30 -11.24
CA ALA A 518 29.37 3.14 -11.75
C ALA A 518 28.11 2.29 -11.96
N LEU A 519 26.95 2.94 -11.90
CA LEU A 519 25.65 2.33 -12.18
C LEU A 519 25.23 2.74 -13.59
N LEU A 520 25.27 1.79 -14.54
CA LEU A 520 24.94 2.02 -15.94
C LEU A 520 23.48 1.58 -16.20
N PHE A 521 22.63 2.54 -16.54
CA PHE A 521 21.23 2.29 -16.91
C PHE A 521 21.03 2.46 -18.41
N PHE A 522 20.38 1.48 -19.04
CA PHE A 522 20.12 1.47 -20.48
C PHE A 522 18.62 1.57 -20.74
N GLY A 523 18.18 2.68 -21.34
CA GLY A 523 16.78 2.91 -21.67
C GLY A 523 16.51 2.78 -23.16
N THR A 524 15.49 2.00 -23.54
CA THR A 524 15.00 1.92 -24.93
C THR A 524 13.69 2.67 -25.10
N SER A 525 13.40 3.07 -26.34
CA SER A 525 12.10 3.62 -26.71
C SER A 525 11.36 2.79 -27.77
N ALA A 526 12.01 1.81 -28.40
CA ALA A 526 11.39 0.93 -29.39
C ALA A 526 10.70 -0.29 -28.75
N THR A 527 11.32 -0.94 -27.76
CA THR A 527 10.75 -2.14 -27.11
C THR A 527 10.07 -1.80 -25.79
N LYS A 528 8.86 -2.33 -25.60
CA LYS A 528 8.04 -2.06 -24.41
C LYS A 528 8.33 -3.01 -23.24
N SER A 529 8.95 -4.16 -23.49
CA SER A 529 9.31 -5.15 -22.47
C SER A 529 10.59 -5.89 -22.83
N PHE A 530 11.24 -6.47 -21.82
CA PHE A 530 12.39 -7.34 -22.00
C PHE A 530 12.08 -8.55 -22.88
N ALA A 531 10.90 -9.18 -22.71
CA ALA A 531 10.47 -10.29 -23.55
C ALA A 531 10.39 -9.91 -25.05
N ALA A 532 9.89 -8.71 -25.36
CA ALA A 532 9.87 -8.23 -26.75
C ALA A 532 11.28 -7.99 -27.30
N PHE A 533 12.20 -7.49 -26.47
CA PHE A 533 13.60 -7.32 -26.85
C PHE A 533 14.32 -8.66 -27.05
N HIS A 534 14.08 -9.64 -26.18
CA HIS A 534 14.63 -11.00 -26.29
C HIS A 534 14.15 -11.67 -27.59
N GLY A 535 12.85 -11.57 -27.91
CA GLY A 535 12.32 -12.11 -29.17
C GLY A 535 12.95 -11.48 -30.42
N LEU A 536 13.31 -10.18 -30.37
CA LEU A 536 14.06 -9.54 -31.45
C LEU A 536 15.51 -10.05 -31.56
N ALA A 537 16.13 -10.41 -30.43
CA ALA A 537 17.47 -11.01 -30.42
C ALA A 537 17.50 -12.39 -31.10
N GLU A 538 16.37 -13.09 -31.18
CA GLU A 538 16.26 -14.39 -31.85
C GLU A 538 15.88 -14.28 -33.34
N THR A 539 15.16 -13.23 -33.72
CA THR A 539 14.50 -13.10 -35.04
C THR A 539 15.11 -12.06 -35.96
N SER A 540 16.12 -11.30 -35.49
CA SER A 540 16.75 -10.24 -36.28
C SER A 540 17.45 -10.78 -37.54
N PRO A 541 17.32 -10.11 -38.70
CA PRO A 541 17.90 -10.60 -39.97
C PRO A 541 19.44 -10.51 -40.02
N SER A 542 20.07 -9.74 -39.13
CA SER A 542 21.53 -9.57 -39.06
C SER A 542 22.12 -10.42 -37.94
N GLN A 543 22.98 -11.38 -38.30
CA GLN A 543 23.65 -12.27 -37.33
C GLN A 543 24.60 -11.50 -36.39
N VAL A 544 25.16 -10.37 -36.84
CA VAL A 544 25.98 -9.48 -36.02
C VAL A 544 25.14 -8.81 -34.93
N ASN A 545 23.92 -8.38 -35.28
CA ASN A 545 23.01 -7.74 -34.33
C ASN A 545 22.46 -8.75 -33.32
N ILE A 546 22.13 -9.98 -33.77
CA ILE A 546 21.77 -11.09 -32.87
C ILE A 546 22.84 -11.27 -31.80
N ARG A 547 24.10 -11.42 -32.21
CA ARG A 547 25.20 -11.65 -31.29
C ARG A 547 25.40 -10.47 -30.32
N ALA A 548 25.38 -9.24 -30.83
CA ALA A 548 25.52 -8.05 -29.99
C ALA A 548 24.38 -7.93 -28.96
N MET A 549 23.14 -8.27 -29.33
CA MET A 549 21.99 -8.28 -28.43
C MET A 549 22.09 -9.41 -27.38
N GLN A 550 22.54 -10.61 -27.77
CA GLN A 550 22.77 -11.72 -26.83
C GLN A 550 23.91 -11.40 -25.86
N ASP A 551 25.02 -10.85 -26.35
CA ASP A 551 26.14 -10.40 -25.53
C ASP A 551 25.69 -9.26 -24.58
N PHE A 552 24.76 -8.40 -25.01
CA PHE A 552 24.18 -7.38 -24.15
C PHE A 552 23.34 -7.99 -23.04
N ILE A 553 22.42 -8.92 -23.37
CA ILE A 553 21.58 -9.62 -22.38
C ILE A 553 22.43 -10.33 -21.33
N THR A 554 23.49 -11.02 -21.76
CA THR A 554 24.42 -11.73 -20.85
C THR A 554 25.29 -10.79 -20.01
N SER A 555 25.46 -9.53 -20.43
CA SER A 555 26.20 -8.50 -19.68
C SER A 555 25.31 -7.70 -18.73
N LEU A 556 23.98 -7.88 -18.75
CA LEU A 556 23.06 -7.24 -17.82
C LEU A 556 23.07 -7.95 -16.47
N HIS A 557 23.02 -7.16 -15.40
CA HIS A 557 22.86 -7.63 -14.03
C HIS A 557 21.38 -7.65 -13.63
N GLY A 558 20.55 -6.82 -14.26
CA GLY A 558 19.11 -6.78 -14.01
C GLY A 558 18.33 -6.00 -15.08
N TYR A 559 17.01 -6.13 -15.06
CA TYR A 559 16.13 -5.37 -15.92
C TYR A 559 14.80 -5.01 -15.23
N VAL A 560 14.14 -3.97 -15.72
CA VAL A 560 12.81 -3.56 -15.24
C VAL A 560 11.90 -3.22 -16.43
N ASP A 561 10.69 -3.76 -16.40
CA ASP A 561 9.63 -3.46 -17.37
C ASP A 561 8.66 -2.42 -16.79
N MET A 562 8.75 -1.17 -17.26
CA MET A 562 7.91 -0.09 -16.75
C MET A 562 6.57 0.01 -17.48
N ALA A 563 5.49 0.15 -16.71
CA ALA A 563 4.17 0.46 -17.23
C ALA A 563 4.13 1.85 -17.87
N GLY A 564 3.28 1.96 -18.88
CA GLY A 564 3.03 3.21 -19.58
C GLY A 564 2.07 4.13 -18.83
N PHE A 565 2.16 5.42 -19.15
CA PHE A 565 1.20 6.44 -18.74
C PHE A 565 -0.17 6.37 -19.45
N ASN A 566 -0.21 5.63 -20.56
CA ASN A 566 -1.38 5.41 -21.41
C ASN A 566 -1.96 4.02 -21.17
N ARG A 567 -3.23 3.84 -21.51
CA ARG A 567 -3.89 2.53 -21.40
C ARG A 567 -3.20 1.49 -22.28
N GLY A 568 -2.60 0.48 -21.66
CA GLY A 568 -1.88 -0.61 -22.36
C GLY A 568 -2.79 -1.67 -23.00
N GLY A 569 -4.08 -1.71 -22.65
CA GLY A 569 -5.08 -2.64 -23.19
C GLY A 569 -6.48 -2.47 -22.57
N LEU A 570 -7.47 -3.23 -23.04
CA LEU A 570 -8.87 -3.12 -22.56
C LEU A 570 -9.04 -3.42 -21.06
N GLY A 571 -8.19 -4.28 -20.49
CA GLY A 571 -8.19 -4.61 -19.06
C GLY A 571 -7.27 -3.76 -18.18
N ASP A 572 -6.43 -2.90 -18.75
CA ASP A 572 -5.49 -2.09 -17.98
C ASP A 572 -6.22 -0.96 -17.25
N ARG A 573 -6.27 -1.08 -15.92
CA ARG A 573 -6.87 -0.11 -15.00
C ARG A 573 -5.81 0.64 -14.17
N LEU A 574 -4.58 0.14 -14.14
CA LEU A 574 -3.50 0.66 -13.29
C LEU A 574 -2.96 2.00 -13.81
N TYR A 575 -3.03 2.23 -15.12
CA TYR A 575 -2.61 3.52 -15.70
C TYR A 575 -3.33 4.71 -15.06
N LEU A 576 -4.56 4.54 -14.55
CA LEU A 576 -5.32 5.59 -13.87
C LEU A 576 -4.64 6.03 -12.57
N LEU A 577 -4.14 5.08 -11.78
CA LEU A 577 -3.47 5.36 -10.51
C LEU A 577 -2.11 6.03 -10.75
N GLN A 578 -1.32 5.48 -11.68
CA GLN A 578 -0.04 6.08 -12.07
C GLN A 578 -0.23 7.50 -12.60
N ARG A 579 -1.27 7.71 -13.41
CA ARG A 579 -1.61 9.03 -13.94
C ARG A 579 -2.02 10.01 -12.86
N ALA A 580 -2.79 9.56 -11.86
CA ALA A 580 -3.21 10.39 -10.75
C ALA A 580 -2.02 10.87 -9.91
N VAL A 581 -1.08 9.98 -9.60
CA VAL A 581 0.15 10.35 -8.86
C VAL A 581 0.95 11.40 -9.63
N VAL A 582 1.21 11.16 -10.91
CA VAL A 582 1.99 12.08 -11.75
C VAL A 582 1.25 13.41 -11.93
N LEU A 583 -0.06 13.39 -12.22
CA LEU A 583 -0.86 14.60 -12.38
C LEU A 583 -0.82 15.46 -11.12
N ARG A 584 -0.97 14.83 -9.95
CA ARG A 584 -0.88 15.56 -8.69
C ARG A 584 0.50 16.19 -8.48
N ALA A 585 1.58 15.42 -8.66
CA ALA A 585 2.93 15.94 -8.51
C ALA A 585 3.20 17.13 -9.44
N LEU A 586 2.79 17.04 -10.71
CA LEU A 586 2.92 18.13 -11.67
C LEU A 586 2.08 19.36 -11.32
N LEU A 587 0.88 19.19 -10.77
CA LEU A 587 0.04 20.30 -10.33
C LEU A 587 0.62 21.00 -9.10
N GLU A 588 1.13 20.24 -8.13
CA GLU A 588 1.79 20.78 -6.93
C GLU A 588 3.05 21.58 -7.29
N GLU A 589 3.83 21.11 -8.27
CA GLU A 589 5.02 21.81 -8.77
C GLU A 589 4.65 23.06 -9.61
N ARG A 590 3.75 22.92 -10.57
CA ARG A 590 3.43 23.98 -11.55
C ARG A 590 2.56 25.10 -10.99
N ALA A 591 1.67 24.78 -10.05
CA ALA A 591 0.61 25.67 -9.58
C ALA A 591 0.31 25.44 -8.09
N PRO A 592 1.25 25.78 -7.18
CA PRO A 592 1.08 25.57 -5.74
C PRO A 592 -0.14 26.30 -5.15
N GLY A 593 -0.61 27.37 -5.80
CA GLY A 593 -1.83 28.10 -5.41
C GLY A 593 -3.13 27.30 -5.53
N LEU A 594 -3.14 26.18 -6.25
CA LEU A 594 -4.27 25.25 -6.31
C LEU A 594 -4.42 24.41 -5.03
N LYS A 595 -3.37 24.37 -4.18
CA LYS A 595 -3.36 23.60 -2.95
C LYS A 595 -4.18 24.31 -1.87
N SER A 596 -5.16 23.62 -1.31
CA SER A 596 -5.98 24.06 -0.18
C SER A 596 -5.91 23.02 0.93
N GLY A 597 -5.03 23.24 1.91
CA GLY A 597 -4.65 22.20 2.88
C GLY A 597 -3.93 21.04 2.19
N ASP A 598 -4.40 19.81 2.38
CA ASP A 598 -3.88 18.64 1.67
C ASP A 598 -4.51 18.46 0.28
N GLY A 599 -5.49 19.27 -0.08
CA GLY A 599 -6.28 19.06 -1.29
C GLY A 599 -5.85 19.87 -2.50
N ILE A 600 -6.10 19.34 -3.70
CA ILE A 600 -5.95 20.07 -4.98
C ILE A 600 -7.32 20.58 -5.41
N ASN A 601 -7.43 21.88 -5.67
CA ASN A 601 -8.68 22.48 -6.14
C ASN A 601 -8.77 22.50 -7.67
N ILE A 602 -9.54 21.57 -8.24
CA ILE A 602 -9.71 21.38 -9.69
C ILE A 602 -11.18 21.07 -10.03
N ASP A 603 -11.67 21.57 -11.17
CA ASP A 603 -13.00 21.24 -11.67
C ASP A 603 -13.09 19.74 -12.00
N GLU A 604 -14.18 19.10 -11.57
CA GLU A 604 -14.38 17.66 -11.70
C GLU A 604 -14.34 17.18 -13.17
N MET A 605 -14.85 17.97 -14.12
CA MET A 605 -14.80 17.58 -15.53
C MET A 605 -13.39 17.69 -16.09
N VAL A 606 -12.63 18.71 -15.68
CA VAL A 606 -11.21 18.84 -16.06
C VAL A 606 -10.41 17.66 -15.53
N LEU A 607 -10.59 17.31 -14.25
CA LEU A 607 -9.92 16.18 -13.63
C LEU A 607 -10.24 14.86 -14.36
N ARG A 608 -11.51 14.61 -14.67
CA ARG A 608 -11.92 13.42 -15.44
C ARG A 608 -11.29 13.39 -16.83
N GLY A 609 -11.29 14.52 -17.55
CA GLY A 609 -10.65 14.61 -18.86
C GLY A 609 -9.17 14.25 -18.79
N LEU A 610 -8.46 14.81 -17.81
CA LEU A 610 -7.03 14.55 -17.61
C LEU A 610 -6.74 13.11 -17.19
N LEU A 611 -7.60 12.49 -16.37
CA LEU A 611 -7.41 11.13 -15.88
C LEU A 611 -7.87 10.04 -16.84
N LEU A 612 -9.01 10.21 -17.53
CA LEU A 612 -9.69 9.13 -18.26
C LEU A 612 -9.41 9.12 -19.77
N VAL A 613 -8.77 10.16 -20.32
CA VAL A 613 -8.43 10.17 -21.76
C VAL A 613 -7.57 8.95 -22.11
N PRO A 614 -7.87 8.16 -23.16
CA PRO A 614 -7.18 6.88 -23.38
C PRO A 614 -5.67 7.03 -23.57
N GLU A 615 -5.25 8.07 -24.30
CA GLU A 615 -3.87 8.23 -24.74
C GLU A 615 -3.41 9.70 -24.72
N TYR A 616 -2.19 9.91 -24.21
CA TYR A 616 -1.37 11.08 -24.42
C TYR A 616 -0.25 10.77 -25.41
N SER A 617 -0.14 11.53 -26.50
CA SER A 617 0.74 11.20 -27.64
C SER A 617 2.22 11.03 -27.27
N ARG A 618 2.68 11.67 -26.19
CA ARG A 618 4.07 11.61 -25.68
C ARG A 618 4.13 11.23 -24.19
N GLY A 619 3.12 10.54 -23.67
CA GLY A 619 3.02 10.15 -22.26
C GLY A 619 3.03 11.36 -21.32
N ILE A 620 3.85 11.30 -20.26
CA ILE A 620 3.94 12.34 -19.22
C ILE A 620 4.24 13.73 -19.82
N ARG A 621 5.12 13.82 -20.84
CA ARG A 621 5.49 15.09 -21.49
C ARG A 621 4.31 15.82 -22.14
N SER A 622 3.34 15.05 -22.66
CA SER A 622 2.12 15.62 -23.22
C SER A 622 1.24 16.20 -22.12
N LEU A 623 1.14 15.55 -20.96
CA LEU A 623 0.42 16.11 -19.82
C LEU A 623 1.11 17.38 -19.29
N GLU A 624 2.43 17.35 -19.11
CA GLU A 624 3.24 18.52 -18.71
C GLU A 624 2.97 19.73 -19.62
N SER A 625 2.95 19.49 -20.93
CA SER A 625 2.68 20.54 -21.92
C SER A 625 1.25 21.09 -21.80
N VAL A 626 0.25 20.23 -21.61
CA VAL A 626 -1.15 20.66 -21.39
C VAL A 626 -1.25 21.55 -20.14
N LEU A 627 -0.59 21.17 -19.04
CA LEU A 627 -0.57 21.97 -17.82
C LEU A 627 0.21 23.28 -17.98
N ALA A 628 1.35 23.25 -18.69
CA ALA A 628 2.16 24.43 -18.95
C ALA A 628 1.41 25.48 -19.79
N MET A 629 0.63 25.04 -20.77
CA MET A 629 -0.21 25.90 -21.62
C MET A 629 -1.52 26.35 -20.94
N SER A 630 -1.88 25.75 -19.80
CA SER A 630 -3.08 26.11 -19.05
C SER A 630 -2.87 27.43 -18.28
N ARG A 631 -3.95 28.19 -18.09
CA ARG A 631 -3.94 29.48 -17.38
C ARG A 631 -3.96 29.28 -15.85
N LEU A 632 -2.87 28.73 -15.31
CA LEU A 632 -2.75 28.36 -13.89
C LEU A 632 -1.98 29.37 -13.03
N ASN A 633 -1.43 30.43 -13.62
CA ASN A 633 -0.67 31.43 -12.87
C ASN A 633 -1.57 32.12 -11.83
N HIS A 634 -1.20 32.02 -10.56
CA HIS A 634 -1.97 32.51 -9.41
C HIS A 634 -3.40 31.95 -9.28
N ALA A 635 -3.73 30.88 -10.02
CA ALA A 635 -5.04 30.26 -9.94
C ALA A 635 -5.21 29.56 -8.58
N ARG A 636 -6.39 29.73 -7.97
CA ARG A 636 -6.81 29.00 -6.76
C ARG A 636 -7.74 27.83 -7.06
N HIS A 637 -8.19 27.70 -8.30
CA HIS A 637 -9.05 26.64 -8.79
C HIS A 637 -8.75 26.40 -10.28
N PHE A 638 -8.50 25.15 -10.67
CA PHE A 638 -8.30 24.79 -12.08
C PHE A 638 -9.67 24.59 -12.75
N SER A 639 -10.21 25.69 -13.29
CA SER A 639 -11.48 25.72 -14.01
C SER A 639 -11.36 25.21 -15.45
N ARG A 640 -12.50 24.87 -16.06
CA ARG A 640 -12.58 24.50 -17.49
C ARG A 640 -12.08 25.60 -18.42
N SER A 641 -12.28 26.87 -18.05
CA SER A 641 -11.82 28.02 -18.84
C SER A 641 -10.31 28.24 -18.79
N ALA A 642 -9.61 27.60 -17.85
CA ALA A 642 -8.17 27.63 -17.76
C ALA A 642 -7.47 26.60 -18.66
N LEU A 643 -8.21 25.65 -19.24
CA LEU A 643 -7.65 24.68 -20.19
C LEU A 643 -7.13 25.36 -21.47
N PRO A 644 -6.16 24.75 -22.18
CA PRO A 644 -5.70 25.23 -23.47
C PRO A 644 -6.81 25.20 -24.51
N SER A 645 -6.62 25.93 -25.62
CA SER A 645 -7.57 25.91 -26.72
C SER A 645 -7.68 24.51 -27.35
N LYS A 646 -8.76 24.25 -28.10
CA LYS A 646 -8.96 22.99 -28.83
C LYS A 646 -7.74 22.62 -29.70
N SER A 647 -7.18 23.58 -30.43
CA SER A 647 -6.02 23.34 -31.31
C SER A 647 -4.75 23.00 -30.52
N GLN A 648 -4.56 23.59 -29.33
CA GLN A 648 -3.45 23.26 -28.45
C GLN A 648 -3.62 21.85 -27.83
N LEU A 649 -4.82 21.51 -27.36
CA LEU A 649 -5.11 20.18 -26.81
C LEU A 649 -4.88 19.07 -27.85
N GLN A 650 -5.26 19.30 -29.10
CA GLN A 650 -5.08 18.34 -30.21
C GLN A 650 -3.61 17.98 -30.51
N LEU A 651 -2.63 18.77 -30.04
CA LEU A 651 -1.20 18.43 -30.16
C LEU A 651 -0.76 17.33 -29.18
N HIS A 652 -1.59 17.00 -28.19
CA HIS A 652 -1.22 16.15 -27.06
C HIS A 652 -2.19 15.00 -26.79
N VAL A 653 -3.46 15.17 -27.13
CA VAL A 653 -4.55 14.21 -26.91
C VAL A 653 -5.56 14.25 -28.07
N ASP A 654 -6.30 13.16 -28.27
CA ASP A 654 -7.51 13.22 -29.10
C ASP A 654 -8.57 14.08 -28.38
N TYR A 655 -8.91 15.22 -28.99
CA TYR A 655 -9.86 16.17 -28.37
C TYR A 655 -11.28 15.61 -28.24
N GLY A 656 -11.70 14.74 -29.17
CA GLY A 656 -13.02 14.10 -29.11
C GLY A 656 -13.13 13.19 -27.89
N GLU A 657 -12.13 12.32 -27.72
CA GLU A 657 -12.02 11.43 -26.56
C GLU A 657 -11.81 12.20 -25.25
N PHE A 658 -10.98 13.25 -25.25
CA PHE A 658 -10.81 14.12 -24.10
C PHE A 658 -12.13 14.78 -23.67
N LYS A 659 -12.91 15.30 -24.64
CA LYS A 659 -14.22 15.90 -24.37
C LYS A 659 -15.22 14.88 -23.83
N LYS A 660 -15.25 13.66 -24.38
CA LYS A 660 -16.06 12.54 -23.86
C LYS A 660 -15.65 12.17 -22.43
N ALA A 661 -14.36 12.11 -22.15
CA ALA A 661 -13.84 11.85 -20.81
C ALA A 661 -14.24 12.95 -19.81
N MET A 662 -14.20 14.22 -20.21
CA MET A 662 -14.66 15.34 -19.39
C MET A 662 -16.15 15.23 -19.02
N SER A 663 -17.00 14.75 -19.94
CA SER A 663 -18.43 14.51 -19.67
C SER A 663 -18.70 13.36 -18.69
N GLY A 664 -17.71 12.51 -18.41
CA GLY A 664 -17.85 11.33 -17.54
C GLY A 664 -18.06 10.03 -18.31
N ARG A 665 -18.04 8.90 -17.59
CA ARG A 665 -18.38 7.60 -18.17
C ARG A 665 -19.84 7.64 -18.59
N ILE A 666 -20.07 7.60 -19.90
CA ILE A 666 -21.35 7.19 -20.46
C ILE A 666 -21.50 5.74 -20.01
N LEU A 667 -22.52 5.46 -19.20
CA LEU A 667 -22.88 4.08 -18.88
C LEU A 667 -22.96 3.30 -20.20
N PRO A 668 -22.59 2.00 -20.26
CA PRO A 668 -22.81 1.21 -21.47
C PRO A 668 -24.24 1.46 -21.97
N THR A 669 -24.42 1.72 -23.27
CA THR A 669 -25.68 2.24 -23.82
C THR A 669 -26.89 1.43 -23.34
N GLU A 670 -26.74 0.10 -23.27
CA GLU A 670 -27.73 -0.85 -22.76
C GLU A 670 -28.11 -0.60 -21.30
N VAL A 671 -27.10 -0.40 -20.43
CA VAL A 671 -27.29 -0.12 -19.00
C VAL A 671 -27.94 1.26 -18.82
N ARG A 672 -27.49 2.25 -19.58
CA ARG A 672 -28.02 3.62 -19.53
C ARG A 672 -29.50 3.66 -19.94
N ASP A 673 -29.84 3.01 -21.05
CA ASP A 673 -31.20 3.03 -21.59
C ASP A 673 -32.16 2.27 -20.66
N LEU A 674 -31.72 1.15 -20.08
CA LEU A 674 -32.47 0.43 -19.05
C LEU A 674 -32.72 1.33 -17.82
N LEU A 675 -31.68 1.97 -17.29
CA LEU A 675 -31.80 2.85 -16.13
C LEU A 675 -32.72 4.03 -16.42
N ALA A 676 -32.61 4.65 -17.60
CA ALA A 676 -33.46 5.75 -18.01
C ALA A 676 -34.95 5.35 -18.06
N GLU A 677 -35.25 4.16 -18.59
CA GLU A 677 -36.61 3.62 -18.59
C GLU A 677 -37.12 3.33 -17.16
N GLN A 678 -36.30 2.72 -16.32
CA GLN A 678 -36.68 2.42 -14.93
C GLN A 678 -36.85 3.67 -14.06
N LEU A 679 -36.04 4.70 -14.28
CA LEU A 679 -36.21 6.03 -13.67
C LEU A 679 -37.56 6.62 -14.08
N HIS A 680 -37.89 6.63 -15.38
CA HIS A 680 -39.19 7.11 -15.86
C HIS A 680 -40.36 6.34 -15.25
N ASN A 681 -40.25 5.01 -15.18
CA ASN A 681 -41.26 4.16 -14.55
C ASN A 681 -41.42 4.45 -13.04
N THR A 682 -40.31 4.74 -12.36
CA THR A 682 -40.32 5.15 -10.94
C THR A 682 -41.02 6.49 -10.77
N TYR A 683 -40.72 7.46 -11.63
CA TYR A 683 -41.39 8.76 -11.63
C TYR A 683 -42.92 8.60 -11.81
N CYS A 684 -43.36 7.86 -12.84
CA CYS A 684 -44.78 7.62 -13.08
C CYS A 684 -45.46 6.94 -11.89
N ARG A 685 -44.83 5.90 -11.31
CA ARG A 685 -45.35 5.19 -10.14
C ARG A 685 -45.52 6.13 -8.94
N HIS A 686 -44.50 6.94 -8.66
CA HIS A 686 -44.52 7.87 -7.53
C HIS A 686 -45.61 8.95 -7.68
N ILE A 687 -45.80 9.49 -8.89
CA ILE A 687 -46.90 10.43 -9.16
C ILE A 687 -48.25 9.74 -8.93
N ARG A 688 -48.44 8.51 -9.41
CA ARG A 688 -49.69 7.75 -9.20
C ARG A 688 -49.99 7.52 -7.72
N GLU A 689 -49.00 7.10 -6.95
CA GLU A 689 -49.12 6.90 -5.49
C GLU A 689 -49.48 8.22 -4.78
N ARG A 690 -48.80 9.31 -5.14
CA ARG A 690 -49.09 10.64 -4.58
C ARG A 690 -50.49 11.12 -4.89
N GLU A 691 -50.96 10.94 -6.13
CA GLU A 691 -52.32 11.36 -6.51
C GLU A 691 -53.39 10.54 -5.82
N ARG A 692 -53.16 9.23 -5.60
CA ARG A 692 -54.06 8.35 -4.82
C ARG A 692 -54.10 8.69 -3.34
N ALA A 693 -53.00 9.18 -2.78
CA ALA A 693 -52.93 9.61 -1.39
C ALA A 693 -53.72 10.90 -1.11
N LYS A 694 -54.17 11.63 -2.15
CA LYS A 694 -55.02 12.81 -1.97
C LYS A 694 -56.45 12.40 -1.60
N PRO A 695 -57.11 13.10 -0.66
CA PRO A 695 -58.50 12.83 -0.30
C PRO A 695 -59.41 12.85 -1.53
N GLY A 696 -60.17 11.76 -1.74
CA GLY A 696 -61.11 11.63 -2.86
C GLY A 696 -60.55 11.02 -4.14
N ASN A 697 -59.26 10.65 -4.19
CA ASN A 697 -58.63 10.05 -5.37
C ASN A 697 -58.27 8.56 -5.20
N GLU A 698 -58.64 7.93 -4.09
CA GLU A 698 -58.24 6.56 -3.71
C GLU A 698 -58.63 5.50 -4.77
N SER A 699 -59.79 5.69 -5.41
CA SER A 699 -60.32 4.78 -6.42
C SER A 699 -59.92 5.12 -7.86
N LYS A 700 -59.11 6.18 -8.08
CA LYS A 700 -58.68 6.55 -9.44
C LYS A 700 -57.79 5.47 -10.06
N THR A 701 -58.12 5.12 -11.29
CA THR A 701 -57.35 4.19 -12.12
C THR A 701 -56.04 4.84 -12.57
N ASP A 702 -55.03 4.01 -12.89
CA ASP A 702 -53.75 4.51 -13.43
C ASP A 702 -53.96 5.39 -14.67
N LYS A 703 -54.93 5.05 -15.52
CA LYS A 703 -55.24 5.77 -16.75
C LYS A 703 -55.76 7.19 -16.50
N GLU A 704 -56.68 7.35 -15.54
CA GLU A 704 -57.21 8.67 -15.17
C GLU A 704 -56.11 9.56 -14.60
N ILE A 705 -55.26 9.01 -13.72
CA ILE A 705 -54.15 9.76 -13.14
C ILE A 705 -53.12 10.15 -14.21
N ASP A 706 -52.81 9.24 -15.13
CA ASP A 706 -51.86 9.48 -16.22
C ASP A 706 -52.33 10.62 -17.14
N GLU A 707 -53.61 10.61 -17.52
CA GLU A 707 -54.22 11.65 -18.35
C GLU A 707 -54.23 13.02 -17.66
N GLU A 708 -54.54 13.07 -16.35
CA GLU A 708 -54.55 14.31 -15.55
C GLU A 708 -53.15 14.89 -15.30
N ASN A 709 -52.10 14.06 -15.31
CA ASN A 709 -50.73 14.46 -14.93
C ASN A 709 -49.73 14.48 -16.10
N TRP A 710 -50.23 14.28 -17.32
CA TRP A 710 -49.44 14.15 -18.55
C TRP A 710 -48.35 13.08 -18.44
N LEU A 711 -48.67 11.95 -17.80
CA LEU A 711 -47.78 10.79 -17.75
C LEU A 711 -47.96 9.98 -19.03
N THR A 712 -46.84 9.69 -19.69
CA THR A 712 -46.85 8.92 -20.95
C THR A 712 -45.97 7.69 -20.76
N PRO A 713 -46.38 6.49 -21.23
CA PRO A 713 -45.52 5.31 -21.20
C PRO A 713 -44.21 5.56 -21.96
N TRP A 714 -43.13 4.90 -21.54
CA TRP A 714 -41.79 5.06 -22.13
C TRP A 714 -41.77 4.93 -23.66
N SER A 715 -42.52 3.95 -24.20
CA SER A 715 -42.63 3.69 -25.65
C SER A 715 -43.17 4.89 -26.45
N GLN A 716 -44.02 5.72 -25.85
CA GLN A 716 -44.67 6.88 -26.48
C GLN A 716 -44.07 8.22 -26.02
N LEU A 717 -43.08 8.20 -25.13
CA LEU A 717 -42.43 9.39 -24.62
C LEU A 717 -41.62 10.09 -25.73
N LYS A 718 -41.75 11.41 -25.85
CA LYS A 718 -40.97 12.20 -26.82
C LYS A 718 -39.48 12.11 -26.52
N GLU A 719 -38.65 12.18 -27.57
CA GLU A 719 -37.21 11.98 -27.45
C GLU A 719 -36.55 12.97 -26.47
N ASP A 720 -36.95 14.24 -26.46
CA ASP A 720 -36.44 15.24 -25.50
C ASP A 720 -36.58 14.80 -24.03
N PHE A 721 -37.66 14.11 -23.68
CA PHE A 721 -37.91 13.62 -22.32
C PHE A 721 -37.21 12.27 -22.06
N LYS A 722 -37.05 11.42 -23.08
CA LYS A 722 -36.18 10.24 -22.99
C LYS A 722 -34.73 10.67 -22.72
N ASP A 723 -34.26 11.68 -23.44
CA ASP A 723 -32.91 12.22 -23.25
C ASP A 723 -32.73 12.86 -21.87
N SER A 724 -33.77 13.49 -21.30
CA SER A 724 -33.71 14.00 -19.92
C SER A 724 -33.55 12.87 -18.88
N ASN A 725 -34.17 11.70 -19.12
CA ASN A 725 -33.96 10.50 -18.29
C ASN A 725 -32.61 9.83 -18.53
N LYS A 726 -32.09 9.81 -19.77
CA LYS A 726 -30.74 9.34 -20.08
C LYS A 726 -29.68 10.21 -19.39
N ASP A 727 -29.87 11.54 -19.41
CA ASP A 727 -29.01 12.49 -18.69
C ASP A 727 -29.03 12.27 -17.16
N HIS A 728 -30.18 11.84 -16.61
CA HIS A 728 -30.28 11.44 -15.20
C HIS A 728 -29.52 10.13 -14.95
N ALA A 729 -29.73 9.11 -15.78
CA ALA A 729 -29.00 7.84 -15.69
C ALA A 729 -27.48 8.05 -15.72
N ASP A 730 -26.97 8.85 -16.65
CA ASP A 730 -25.55 9.18 -16.77
C ASP A 730 -25.01 9.99 -15.57
N ALA A 731 -25.87 10.68 -14.83
CA ALA A 731 -25.49 11.41 -13.62
C ALA A 731 -25.42 10.52 -12.36
N ILE A 732 -26.07 9.35 -12.33
CA ILE A 732 -26.12 8.44 -11.17
C ILE A 732 -24.73 8.21 -10.56
N PRO A 733 -23.69 7.83 -11.32
CA PRO A 733 -22.37 7.58 -10.74
C PRO A 733 -21.78 8.80 -10.02
N SER A 734 -22.04 10.01 -10.51
CA SER A 734 -21.57 11.24 -9.86
C SER A 734 -22.37 11.58 -8.60
N THR A 735 -23.66 11.30 -8.60
CA THR A 735 -24.55 11.53 -7.45
C THR A 735 -24.24 10.55 -6.32
N LEU A 736 -23.98 9.27 -6.62
CA LEU A 736 -23.60 8.26 -5.63
C LEU A 736 -22.31 8.62 -4.88
N ARG A 737 -21.36 9.31 -5.53
CA ARG A 737 -20.09 9.72 -4.90
C ARG A 737 -20.28 10.71 -3.76
N ILE A 738 -21.36 11.51 -3.78
CA ILE A 738 -21.66 12.48 -2.71
C ILE A 738 -21.96 11.78 -1.38
N VAL A 739 -22.35 10.51 -1.45
CA VAL A 739 -22.68 9.65 -0.30
C VAL A 739 -21.71 8.49 -0.16
N ASP A 740 -20.48 8.68 -0.66
CA ASP A 740 -19.40 7.69 -0.64
C ASP A 740 -19.80 6.33 -1.23
N CYS A 741 -20.58 6.35 -2.32
CA CYS A 741 -21.01 5.15 -3.03
C CYS A 741 -20.53 5.17 -4.49
N PHE A 742 -20.42 3.98 -5.10
CA PHE A 742 -20.13 3.82 -6.52
C PHE A 742 -20.96 2.68 -7.13
N LEU A 743 -21.16 2.75 -8.44
CA LEU A 743 -21.86 1.75 -9.24
C LEU A 743 -20.83 0.86 -9.96
N ALA A 744 -20.95 -0.46 -9.82
CA ALA A 744 -20.09 -1.42 -10.52
C ALA A 744 -20.82 -2.73 -10.80
N GLU A 745 -20.19 -3.58 -11.63
CA GLU A 745 -20.63 -4.96 -11.80
C GLU A 745 -20.52 -5.74 -10.48
N ARG A 746 -21.42 -6.70 -10.27
CA ARG A 746 -21.43 -7.55 -9.08
C ARG A 746 -20.13 -8.33 -8.98
N LYS A 747 -19.47 -8.24 -7.82
CA LYS A 747 -18.29 -9.02 -7.48
C LYS A 747 -18.58 -9.88 -6.24
N GLU A 748 -18.10 -11.12 -6.27
CA GLU A 748 -18.14 -12.03 -5.14
C GLU A 748 -17.35 -11.44 -3.94
N GLY A 749 -17.87 -11.62 -2.72
CA GLY A 749 -17.23 -11.11 -1.50
C GLY A 749 -17.48 -9.63 -1.16
N ARG A 750 -18.32 -8.91 -1.92
CA ARG A 750 -18.74 -7.52 -1.58
C ARG A 750 -20.23 -7.41 -1.32
N GLU A 751 -20.55 -6.78 -0.19
CA GLU A 751 -21.92 -6.51 0.22
C GLU A 751 -22.46 -5.26 -0.49
N PRO A 752 -23.54 -5.39 -1.27
CA PRO A 752 -24.18 -4.26 -1.92
C PRO A 752 -24.91 -3.38 -0.90
N VAL A 753 -25.09 -2.11 -1.25
CA VAL A 753 -25.98 -1.19 -0.52
C VAL A 753 -27.42 -1.55 -0.88
N GLU A 754 -28.15 -2.09 0.10
CA GLU A 754 -29.58 -2.40 -0.06
C GLU A 754 -30.45 -1.14 0.09
N GLU A 755 -30.13 -0.29 1.08
CA GLU A 755 -30.86 0.95 1.37
C GLU A 755 -29.92 2.11 1.72
N PHE A 756 -30.34 3.33 1.34
CA PHE A 756 -29.67 4.58 1.71
C PHE A 756 -30.30 5.17 2.96
N THR A 757 -29.50 5.87 3.75
CA THR A 757 -30.01 6.63 4.90
C THR A 757 -30.80 7.86 4.44
N SER A 758 -31.65 8.40 5.30
CA SER A 758 -32.40 9.63 5.01
C SER A 758 -31.50 10.82 4.67
N GLU A 759 -30.34 10.92 5.32
CA GLU A 759 -29.36 11.98 5.06
C GLU A 759 -28.72 11.83 3.67
N GLU A 760 -28.43 10.60 3.26
CA GLU A 760 -27.86 10.30 1.94
C GLU A 760 -28.85 10.60 0.82
N ILE A 761 -30.11 10.21 1.02
CA ILE A 761 -31.21 10.51 0.09
C ILE A 761 -31.35 12.02 -0.08
N GLU A 762 -31.33 12.80 1.00
CA GLU A 762 -31.47 14.26 0.94
C GLU A 762 -30.31 14.91 0.14
N LYS A 763 -29.07 14.48 0.39
CA LYS A 763 -27.89 14.98 -0.34
C LYS A 763 -27.97 14.65 -1.83
N MET A 764 -28.33 13.42 -2.18
CA MET A 764 -28.46 12.99 -3.57
C MET A 764 -29.61 13.68 -4.29
N ALA A 765 -30.77 13.84 -3.63
CA ALA A 765 -31.94 14.51 -4.21
C ALA A 765 -31.66 15.98 -4.52
N LYS A 766 -30.98 16.69 -3.61
CA LYS A 766 -30.52 18.07 -3.83
C LYS A 766 -29.59 18.19 -5.03
N GLN A 767 -28.65 17.26 -5.18
CA GLN A 767 -27.75 17.23 -6.34
C GLN A 767 -28.51 16.98 -7.65
N GLU A 768 -29.42 16.00 -7.65
CA GLU A 768 -30.21 15.67 -8.83
C GLU A 768 -31.08 16.85 -9.28
N LYS A 769 -31.68 17.57 -8.31
CA LYS A 769 -32.41 18.80 -8.60
C LYS A 769 -31.54 19.86 -9.28
N ALA A 770 -30.31 20.07 -8.79
CA ALA A 770 -29.38 21.03 -9.38
C ALA A 770 -28.99 20.62 -10.82
N ARG A 771 -28.79 19.33 -11.07
CA ARG A 771 -28.55 18.79 -12.41
C ARG A 771 -29.77 19.02 -13.32
N TRP A 772 -30.98 18.72 -12.86
CA TRP A 772 -32.21 18.94 -13.62
C TRP A 772 -32.41 20.43 -13.98
N ASN A 773 -32.22 21.34 -13.02
CA ASN A 773 -32.28 22.78 -13.29
C ASN A 773 -31.27 23.20 -14.37
N SER A 774 -30.05 22.67 -14.30
CA SER A 774 -28.99 22.93 -15.28
C SER A 774 -29.36 22.44 -16.68
N GLU A 775 -29.90 21.23 -16.81
CA GLU A 775 -30.41 20.68 -18.08
C GLU A 775 -31.50 21.57 -18.67
N ARG A 776 -32.51 21.92 -17.86
CA ARG A 776 -33.63 22.75 -18.28
C ARG A 776 -33.17 24.12 -18.78
N LEU A 777 -32.26 24.79 -18.07
CA LEU A 777 -31.69 26.07 -18.49
C LEU A 777 -30.90 25.96 -19.80
N GLN A 778 -30.07 24.92 -19.95
CA GLN A 778 -29.31 24.68 -21.19
C GLN A 778 -30.22 24.42 -22.40
N ARG A 779 -31.38 23.80 -22.17
CA ARG A 779 -32.41 23.56 -23.20
C ARG A 779 -33.42 24.71 -23.35
N GLN A 780 -33.11 25.87 -22.74
CA GLN A 780 -33.86 27.13 -22.80
C GLN A 780 -35.26 27.09 -22.17
N TRP A 781 -35.46 26.26 -21.14
CA TRP A 781 -36.68 26.29 -20.34
C TRP A 781 -36.75 27.54 -19.45
N ARG A 782 -37.98 27.94 -19.11
CA ARG A 782 -38.26 29.13 -18.29
C ARG A 782 -39.19 28.81 -17.13
N THR A 783 -39.18 29.66 -16.11
CA THR A 783 -40.14 29.57 -15.00
C THR A 783 -41.54 29.99 -15.48
N GLY A 784 -42.56 29.21 -15.16
CA GLY A 784 -43.96 29.48 -15.54
C GLY A 784 -44.85 28.25 -15.35
N PRO A 785 -46.14 28.29 -15.73
CA PRO A 785 -47.01 27.12 -15.69
C PRO A 785 -46.41 25.94 -16.45
N ARG A 786 -46.64 24.70 -15.99
CA ARG A 786 -46.04 23.50 -16.60
C ARG A 786 -46.54 23.33 -18.04
N SER A 787 -45.65 23.49 -19.02
CA SER A 787 -45.93 23.25 -20.45
C SER A 787 -44.71 22.68 -21.15
N GLY A 788 -44.84 21.46 -21.67
CA GLY A 788 -43.79 20.84 -22.49
C GLY A 788 -43.65 21.47 -23.87
N LYS A 789 -44.68 22.16 -24.38
CA LYS A 789 -44.65 22.85 -25.68
C LYS A 789 -43.93 24.19 -25.59
N ASP A 790 -44.21 24.95 -24.53
CA ASP A 790 -43.66 26.29 -24.33
C ASP A 790 -42.35 26.27 -23.52
N LYS A 791 -41.91 25.06 -23.12
CA LYS A 791 -40.73 24.82 -22.27
C LYS A 791 -40.79 25.64 -20.97
N THR A 792 -41.94 25.64 -20.30
CA THR A 792 -42.13 26.31 -19.02
C THR A 792 -42.40 25.32 -17.90
N THR A 793 -41.89 25.60 -16.70
CA THR A 793 -42.11 24.78 -15.52
C THR A 793 -42.05 25.61 -14.23
N PRO A 794 -42.94 25.38 -13.25
CA PRO A 794 -42.94 26.16 -12.01
C PRO A 794 -41.79 25.71 -11.10
N TYR A 795 -41.20 24.54 -11.38
CA TYR A 795 -40.20 23.91 -10.52
C TYR A 795 -38.77 24.37 -10.82
N LEU A 796 -38.55 25.35 -11.70
CA LEU A 796 -37.22 25.87 -12.04
C LEU A 796 -36.75 26.86 -10.96
N VAL A 797 -36.55 26.36 -9.75
CA VAL A 797 -36.16 27.11 -8.54
C VAL A 797 -35.09 26.34 -7.75
N PRO A 798 -34.32 27.02 -6.87
CA PRO A 798 -33.41 26.37 -5.92
C PRO A 798 -34.10 25.29 -5.06
N TRP A 799 -33.31 24.37 -4.49
CA TRP A 799 -33.84 23.29 -3.64
C TRP A 799 -34.59 23.84 -2.42
N GLU A 800 -34.08 24.91 -1.84
CA GLU A 800 -34.59 25.56 -0.64
C GLU A 800 -35.99 26.16 -0.85
N ASP A 801 -36.29 26.61 -2.06
CA ASP A 801 -37.57 27.25 -2.43
C ASP A 801 -38.61 26.24 -2.94
N LEU A 802 -38.24 24.97 -3.05
CA LEU A 802 -39.10 23.91 -3.57
C LEU A 802 -40.08 23.43 -2.49
N GLU A 803 -41.35 23.29 -2.84
CA GLU A 803 -42.34 22.72 -1.93
C GLU A 803 -42.02 21.25 -1.60
N GLU A 804 -42.29 20.85 -0.36
CA GLU A 804 -41.96 19.52 0.15
C GLU A 804 -42.51 18.35 -0.69
N PRO A 805 -43.78 18.40 -1.16
CA PRO A 805 -44.31 17.36 -2.04
C PRO A 805 -43.61 17.23 -3.39
N ILE A 806 -42.87 18.26 -3.83
CA ILE A 806 -42.09 18.22 -5.06
C ILE A 806 -40.67 17.70 -4.78
N LYS A 807 -40.06 18.04 -3.64
CA LYS A 807 -38.79 17.44 -3.20
C LYS A 807 -38.91 15.93 -3.06
N ASP A 808 -40.05 15.43 -2.61
CA ASP A 808 -40.31 14.00 -2.47
C ASP A 808 -40.20 13.22 -3.78
N ILE A 809 -40.39 13.88 -4.93
CA ILE A 809 -40.16 13.28 -6.24
C ILE A 809 -38.67 12.96 -6.39
N ASP A 810 -37.78 13.94 -6.21
CA ASP A 810 -36.34 13.73 -6.32
C ASP A 810 -35.85 12.70 -5.27
N ARG A 811 -36.40 12.71 -4.04
CA ARG A 811 -36.10 11.71 -3.00
C ARG A 811 -36.52 10.29 -3.40
N ALA A 812 -37.71 10.14 -4.00
CA ALA A 812 -38.21 8.85 -4.46
C ALA A 812 -37.35 8.30 -5.62
N MET A 813 -36.90 9.18 -6.51
CA MET A 813 -36.02 8.81 -7.62
C MET A 813 -34.66 8.30 -7.13
N VAL A 814 -33.98 9.03 -6.22
CA VAL A 814 -32.67 8.57 -5.73
C VAL A 814 -32.77 7.35 -4.82
N ARG A 815 -33.89 7.18 -4.09
CA ARG A 815 -34.17 5.96 -3.30
C ARG A 815 -34.30 4.72 -4.18
N SER A 816 -34.75 4.86 -5.43
CA SER A 816 -34.93 3.72 -6.32
C SER A 816 -33.61 3.19 -6.90
N TYR A 817 -32.50 3.93 -6.77
CA TYR A 817 -31.21 3.55 -7.37
C TYR A 817 -30.76 2.13 -7.01
N THR A 818 -31.04 1.61 -5.81
CA THR A 818 -30.68 0.22 -5.44
C THR A 818 -31.56 -0.84 -6.11
N LYS A 819 -32.75 -0.46 -6.57
CA LYS A 819 -33.79 -1.37 -7.10
C LYS A 819 -33.90 -1.37 -8.62
N ILE A 820 -33.40 -0.35 -9.29
CA ILE A 820 -33.51 -0.18 -10.75
C ILE A 820 -32.31 -0.70 -11.54
N LEU A 821 -31.29 -1.23 -10.86
CA LEU A 821 -30.05 -1.68 -11.50
C LEU A 821 -30.25 -2.97 -12.31
N PRO A 822 -29.47 -3.17 -13.38
CA PRO A 822 -29.35 -4.49 -14.00
C PRO A 822 -28.90 -5.57 -12.99
N PRO A 823 -29.27 -6.84 -13.18
CA PRO A 823 -28.97 -7.92 -12.23
C PRO A 823 -27.46 -8.16 -12.02
N ASN A 824 -26.64 -7.84 -13.03
CA ASN A 824 -25.18 -7.92 -12.96
C ASN A 824 -24.52 -6.66 -12.37
N TYR A 825 -25.28 -5.66 -11.92
CA TYR A 825 -24.78 -4.44 -11.29
C TYR A 825 -25.24 -4.32 -9.84
N ALA A 826 -24.45 -3.60 -9.05
CA ALA A 826 -24.75 -3.25 -7.67
C ALA A 826 -24.09 -1.93 -7.28
N ILE A 827 -24.65 -1.28 -6.26
CA ILE A 827 -24.07 -0.10 -5.62
C ILE A 827 -23.31 -0.57 -4.39
N TYR A 828 -22.12 -0.01 -4.19
CA TYR A 828 -21.21 -0.37 -3.11
C TYR A 828 -20.71 0.88 -2.40
N ARG A 829 -20.41 0.76 -1.11
CA ARG A 829 -19.73 1.81 -0.34
C ARG A 829 -18.26 1.91 -0.74
N LEU A 830 -17.71 3.12 -0.79
CA LEU A 830 -16.29 3.41 -1.02
C LEU A 830 -15.38 3.08 0.19
N ARG A 831 -15.88 2.34 1.19
CA ARG A 831 -15.08 1.95 2.36
C ARG A 831 -13.98 0.97 1.95
N PHE A 832 -12.73 1.38 2.18
CA PHE A 832 -11.64 0.43 2.38
C PHE A 832 -11.97 -0.35 3.65
N ARG A 833 -11.98 -1.69 3.61
CA ARG A 833 -12.05 -2.48 4.84
C ARG A 833 -10.86 -2.07 5.72
N ALA A 834 -11.13 -1.38 6.82
CA ALA A 834 -10.15 -0.99 7.85
C ALA A 834 -10.08 -2.04 8.97
#